data_AF-A0A2P6TY27-F1
#
_entry.id   AF-A0A2P6TY27-F1
#
_cell.length_a   1.000
_cell.length_b   1.000
_cell.length_c   1.000
_cell.angle_alpha   90.00
_cell.angle_beta   90.00
_cell.angle_gamma   90.00
#
_symmetry.space_group_name_H-M   'P 1'
#
loop_
_entity.id
_entity.type
_entity.pdbx_description
1 polymer ?
#
loop_
_entity_poly.entity_id
_entity_poly.type
_entity_poly.pdbx_seq_one_letter_code
_entity_poly.pdbx_strand_id
1 'polypeptide(L)'
;MAVPDFNPELVPQLRKHFYTRLGDPLSTSVDRFCWDWWHVPGQYTLLRTPAEAFFPDKLYDQLEDALIAYGERELGCRGISPIWLSCYVSGCHQGLHADAPHGPFAFVLSLTNWEGRRFSGGETLLLQPQVLDYWRRFDSGVGTELPQLTTLIPPRLGQLTVFDGRIPHGVQPVSGTMDPREGRIVLHGWFTTPSPFFSGSLGEEEATPALNACLDALYAALGELPPVVGTVTLRLEVAAEGKVADLRWLTNTLVARPQGVPPGDEPWEAVDATLACIAEHCLAARFPPTAGPTAITLPFVFDGLRLLLALCLVLAISGSDDGDAARIARVQTLQRAGIVELDTKSVKEVLVGKSRPYSVFLIADAKDLRSSSKLKLGQVVADFRLAAKTYASTHRGQPAAGSVVFARMEFSKVKELFGRLGVQSLPYMARVPPGLAISEGGAITLPREELMSPASYPWTAEAIAEFVTERSGLPVGKIERSPLISARLMPVVSLAVLGGVGSVGYKLYYAPFMRHQALYAAGALVIYWFSVSGGMFNIIRGVPLVGYDARKRQAMLFMAGQGQLGAEGFIMGSLYTLVGLAVAGLIFIVPKVKDAQARRYAAYGLLALAFLAFRSVTANHLWKTGMQTHWYWP
;
A
#
# COMPACT_ATOMS: atom_id res chain seq x y z
N MET A 1 -17.64 -22.16 10.97
CA MET A 1 -18.34 -22.92 9.91
C MET A 1 -17.31 -23.48 8.93
N ALA A 2 -17.42 -24.76 8.57
CA ALA A 2 -16.60 -25.37 7.53
C ALA A 2 -17.52 -25.80 6.38
N VAL A 3 -17.35 -25.17 5.22
CA VAL A 3 -18.13 -25.44 4.01
C VAL A 3 -17.31 -26.40 3.15
N PRO A 4 -17.73 -27.67 3.02
CA PRO A 4 -17.09 -28.59 2.09
C PRO A 4 -17.37 -28.16 0.64
N ASP A 5 -16.48 -28.52 -0.28
CA ASP A 5 -16.67 -28.38 -1.73
C ASP A 5 -17.03 -26.96 -2.20
N PHE A 6 -16.39 -25.94 -1.60
CA PHE A 6 -16.54 -24.56 -2.04
C PHE A 6 -16.03 -24.38 -3.47
N ASN A 7 -16.94 -24.08 -4.39
CA ASN A 7 -16.68 -23.89 -5.82
C ASN A 7 -15.84 -25.03 -6.44
N PRO A 8 -16.46 -26.21 -6.69
CA PRO A 8 -15.77 -27.43 -7.10
C PRO A 8 -15.14 -27.34 -8.50
N GLU A 9 -15.53 -26.36 -9.32
CA GLU A 9 -14.91 -26.13 -10.63
C GLU A 9 -13.65 -25.27 -10.54
N LEU A 10 -13.63 -24.27 -9.65
CA LEU A 10 -12.54 -23.31 -9.53
C LEU A 10 -11.36 -23.86 -8.71
N VAL A 11 -11.63 -24.49 -7.57
CA VAL A 11 -10.58 -24.94 -6.64
C VAL A 11 -9.58 -25.90 -7.30
N PRO A 12 -10.00 -26.91 -8.10
CA PRO A 12 -9.07 -27.77 -8.81
C PRO A 12 -8.18 -27.01 -9.80
N GLN A 13 -8.70 -25.95 -10.44
CA GLN A 13 -7.93 -25.10 -11.36
C GLN A 13 -6.87 -24.29 -10.61
N LEU A 14 -7.22 -23.68 -9.48
CA LEU A 14 -6.27 -22.97 -8.60
C LEU A 14 -5.17 -23.94 -8.11
N ARG A 15 -5.56 -25.12 -7.64
CA ARG A 15 -4.63 -26.16 -7.19
C ARG A 15 -3.70 -26.63 -8.32
N LYS A 16 -4.24 -26.89 -9.50
CA LYS A 16 -3.46 -27.30 -10.69
C LYS A 16 -2.49 -26.20 -11.13
N HIS A 17 -2.91 -24.94 -11.08
CA HIS A 17 -2.05 -23.79 -11.40
C HIS A 17 -0.87 -23.72 -10.42
N PHE A 18 -1.14 -23.81 -9.11
CA PHE A 18 -0.10 -23.84 -8.07
C PHE A 18 0.91 -24.97 -8.30
N TYR A 19 0.40 -26.19 -8.55
CA TYR A 19 1.26 -27.36 -8.76
C TYR A 19 2.13 -27.22 -10.01
N THR A 20 1.56 -26.76 -11.13
CA THR A 20 2.28 -26.55 -12.39
C THR A 20 3.37 -25.49 -12.24
N ARG A 21 3.06 -24.34 -11.61
CA ARG A 21 4.00 -23.23 -11.43
C ARG A 21 5.21 -23.60 -10.57
N LEU A 22 5.06 -24.56 -9.66
CA LEU A 22 6.15 -25.10 -8.83
C LEU A 22 6.68 -26.46 -9.30
N GLY A 23 6.23 -26.95 -10.46
CA GLY A 23 6.46 -28.32 -10.93
C GLY A 23 7.92 -28.63 -11.26
N ASP A 24 8.61 -27.72 -11.95
CA ASP A 24 10.04 -27.82 -12.26
C ASP A 24 10.86 -27.02 -11.23
N PRO A 25 11.62 -27.69 -10.33
CA PRO A 25 12.42 -26.99 -9.34
C PRO A 25 13.57 -26.18 -9.95
N LEU A 26 14.07 -26.56 -11.13
CA LEU A 26 15.20 -25.90 -11.80
C LEU A 26 14.77 -24.71 -12.66
N SER A 27 13.48 -24.52 -12.89
CA SER A 27 12.95 -23.37 -13.64
C SER A 27 13.19 -22.06 -12.89
N THR A 28 13.78 -21.09 -13.60
CA THR A 28 14.15 -19.75 -13.08
C THR A 28 13.18 -18.65 -13.53
N SER A 29 11.93 -18.99 -13.85
CA SER A 29 10.92 -18.01 -14.28
C SER A 29 10.71 -16.92 -13.23
N VAL A 30 10.61 -15.66 -13.68
CA VAL A 30 10.38 -14.47 -12.83
C VAL A 30 9.16 -14.66 -11.91
N ASP A 31 8.18 -15.41 -12.40
CA ASP A 31 6.93 -15.76 -11.73
C ASP A 31 7.11 -16.55 -10.42
N ARG A 32 8.29 -17.12 -10.13
CA ARG A 32 8.55 -17.85 -8.88
C ARG A 32 9.07 -16.95 -7.74
N PHE A 33 9.46 -15.71 -8.03
CA PHE A 33 10.05 -14.79 -7.04
C PHE A 33 9.02 -13.89 -6.32
N CYS A 34 7.78 -14.36 -6.13
CA CYS A 34 6.69 -13.59 -5.52
C CYS A 34 6.46 -13.89 -4.03
N TRP A 35 7.28 -14.75 -3.40
CA TRP A 35 7.07 -15.21 -2.02
C TRP A 35 7.81 -14.34 -0.99
N ASP A 36 7.08 -13.92 0.05
CA ASP A 36 7.58 -13.34 1.28
C ASP A 36 7.81 -14.46 2.31
N TRP A 37 9.05 -14.60 2.79
CA TRP A 37 9.34 -15.44 3.95
C TRP A 37 9.01 -14.65 5.22
N TRP A 38 7.79 -14.82 5.70
CA TRP A 38 7.30 -14.08 6.84
C TRP A 38 7.63 -14.81 8.13
N HIS A 39 8.70 -14.35 8.78
CA HIS A 39 9.15 -14.85 10.07
C HIS A 39 9.09 -13.75 11.13
N VAL A 40 8.28 -13.99 12.16
CA VAL A 40 8.25 -13.19 13.39
C VAL A 40 8.64 -14.12 14.53
N PRO A 41 9.80 -13.92 15.18
CA PRO A 41 10.29 -14.81 16.23
C PRO A 41 9.24 -15.05 17.31
N GLY A 42 8.98 -16.34 17.60
CA GLY A 42 7.99 -16.76 18.61
C GLY A 42 6.52 -16.63 18.20
N GLN A 43 6.21 -16.14 16.99
CA GLN A 43 4.84 -15.87 16.58
C GLN A 43 4.48 -16.46 15.20
N TYR A 44 5.23 -16.19 14.14
CA TYR A 44 4.85 -16.60 12.78
C TYR A 44 6.05 -17.17 12.02
N THR A 45 5.84 -18.21 11.23
CA THR A 45 6.81 -18.69 10.25
C THR A 45 6.05 -19.32 9.08
N LEU A 46 5.98 -18.63 7.94
CA LEU A 46 5.34 -19.16 6.73
C LEU A 46 5.82 -18.45 5.47
N LEU A 47 5.57 -19.08 4.31
CA LEU A 47 5.67 -18.44 3.02
C LEU A 47 4.31 -17.84 2.65
N ARG A 48 4.28 -16.57 2.23
CA ARG A 48 3.04 -15.92 1.76
C ARG A 48 3.26 -15.05 0.53
N THR A 49 2.20 -14.80 -0.21
CA THR A 49 2.18 -13.86 -1.34
C THR A 49 0.75 -13.37 -1.58
N PRO A 50 0.53 -12.16 -2.11
CA PRO A 50 -0.79 -11.77 -2.59
C PRO A 50 -1.28 -12.75 -3.67
N ALA A 51 -2.50 -13.26 -3.53
CA ALA A 51 -3.05 -14.24 -4.48
C ALA A 51 -3.17 -13.65 -5.89
N GLU A 52 -3.46 -12.35 -6.01
CA GLU A 52 -3.51 -11.60 -7.28
C GLU A 52 -2.18 -11.67 -8.04
N ALA A 53 -1.03 -11.67 -7.34
CA ALA A 53 0.28 -11.77 -7.97
C ALA A 53 0.65 -13.21 -8.39
N PHE A 54 -0.05 -14.21 -7.83
CA PHE A 54 0.26 -15.63 -8.02
C PHE A 54 -0.70 -16.34 -8.99
N PHE A 55 -1.96 -15.90 -9.10
CA PHE A 55 -2.91 -16.50 -10.03
C PHE A 55 -3.14 -15.60 -11.24
N PRO A 56 -3.44 -16.16 -12.43
CA PRO A 56 -3.87 -15.36 -13.57
C PRO A 56 -5.14 -14.58 -13.23
N ASP A 57 -5.27 -13.35 -13.75
CA ASP A 57 -6.39 -12.43 -13.49
C ASP A 57 -7.75 -13.14 -13.54
N LYS A 58 -8.01 -13.93 -14.59
CA LYS A 58 -9.27 -14.68 -14.74
C LYS A 58 -9.57 -15.61 -13.55
N LEU A 59 -8.58 -16.34 -13.03
CA LEU A 59 -8.78 -17.24 -11.90
C LEU A 59 -8.92 -16.47 -10.58
N TYR A 60 -8.22 -15.34 -10.46
CA TYR A 60 -8.32 -14.47 -9.31
C TYR A 60 -9.70 -13.79 -9.23
N ASP A 61 -10.18 -13.22 -10.34
CA ASP A 61 -11.50 -12.58 -10.44
C ASP A 61 -12.61 -13.57 -10.07
N GLN A 62 -12.54 -14.81 -10.61
CA GLN A 62 -13.49 -15.87 -10.27
C GLN A 62 -13.46 -16.26 -8.78
N LEU A 63 -12.29 -16.23 -8.15
CA LEU A 63 -12.13 -16.50 -6.72
C LEU A 63 -12.74 -15.37 -5.88
N GLU A 64 -12.44 -14.12 -6.23
CA GLU A 64 -12.95 -12.93 -5.56
C GLU A 64 -14.49 -12.88 -5.67
N ASP A 65 -15.05 -13.03 -6.87
CA ASP A 65 -16.50 -13.06 -7.10
C ASP A 65 -17.18 -14.18 -6.30
N ALA A 66 -16.60 -15.38 -6.27
CA ALA A 66 -17.17 -16.51 -5.53
C ALA A 66 -17.18 -16.27 -4.01
N LEU A 67 -16.12 -15.66 -3.48
CA LEU A 67 -16.05 -15.30 -2.07
C LEU A 67 -17.03 -14.17 -1.74
N ILE A 68 -17.08 -13.11 -2.54
CA ILE A 68 -18.04 -11.99 -2.33
C ILE A 68 -19.48 -12.52 -2.38
N ALA A 69 -19.84 -13.31 -3.39
CA ALA A 69 -21.18 -13.88 -3.49
C ALA A 69 -21.54 -14.76 -2.27
N TYR A 70 -20.58 -15.50 -1.73
CA TYR A 70 -20.76 -16.25 -0.49
C TYR A 70 -20.92 -15.31 0.72
N GLY A 71 -20.11 -14.26 0.82
CA GLY A 71 -20.18 -13.24 1.86
C GLY A 71 -21.52 -12.51 1.87
N GLU A 72 -22.03 -12.11 0.71
CA GLU A 72 -23.32 -11.44 0.56
C GLU A 72 -24.46 -12.36 0.97
N ARG A 73 -24.42 -13.62 0.51
CA ARG A 73 -25.50 -14.57 0.73
C ARG A 73 -25.53 -15.09 2.17
N GLU A 74 -24.40 -15.55 2.71
CA GLU A 74 -24.36 -16.27 3.98
C GLU A 74 -23.95 -15.39 5.17
N LEU A 75 -23.16 -14.34 4.97
CA LEU A 75 -22.57 -13.54 6.05
C LEU A 75 -23.14 -12.12 6.15
N GLY A 76 -23.78 -11.61 5.08
CA GLY A 76 -24.18 -10.22 4.98
C GLY A 76 -23.00 -9.26 4.81
N CYS A 77 -21.90 -9.70 4.19
CA CYS A 77 -20.71 -8.88 3.94
C CYS A 77 -20.53 -8.65 2.44
N ARG A 78 -20.46 -7.39 2.00
CA ARG A 78 -20.33 -7.02 0.58
C ARG A 78 -18.89 -6.72 0.13
N GLY A 79 -17.92 -6.92 1.01
CA GLY A 79 -16.51 -6.74 0.70
C GLY A 79 -15.65 -7.86 1.27
N ILE A 80 -14.46 -7.99 0.71
CA ILE A 80 -13.39 -8.80 1.25
C ILE A 80 -12.08 -8.00 1.27
N SER A 81 -11.18 -8.38 2.17
CA SER A 81 -9.80 -7.89 2.13
C SER A 81 -9.05 -8.46 0.92
N PRO A 82 -7.86 -7.92 0.58
CA PRO A 82 -6.95 -8.61 -0.33
C PRO A 82 -6.69 -10.05 0.12
N ILE A 83 -6.73 -10.98 -0.83
CA ILE A 83 -6.58 -12.42 -0.57
C ILE A 83 -5.10 -12.79 -0.52
N TRP A 84 -4.68 -13.45 0.54
CA TRP A 84 -3.32 -13.96 0.70
C TRP A 84 -3.26 -15.44 0.38
N LEU A 85 -2.30 -15.83 -0.45
CA LEU A 85 -1.90 -17.22 -0.62
C LEU A 85 -0.78 -17.52 0.38
N SER A 86 -0.92 -18.59 1.15
CA SER A 86 0.08 -19.04 2.11
C SER A 86 0.43 -20.51 1.93
N CYS A 87 1.72 -20.80 2.00
CA CYS A 87 2.30 -22.14 1.88
C CYS A 87 3.10 -22.47 3.15
N TYR A 88 2.79 -23.62 3.74
CA TYR A 88 3.40 -24.11 4.96
C TYR A 88 4.11 -25.43 4.65
N VAL A 89 5.42 -25.41 4.82
CA VAL A 89 6.30 -26.58 4.75
C VAL A 89 6.81 -26.91 6.17
N SER A 90 7.69 -27.90 6.30
CA SER A 90 8.24 -28.30 7.59
C SER A 90 8.87 -27.12 8.34
N GLY A 91 8.45 -26.91 9.59
CA GLY A 91 8.86 -25.79 10.44
C GLY A 91 7.94 -24.56 10.38
N CYS A 92 7.03 -24.48 9.41
CA CYS A 92 6.05 -23.41 9.34
C CYS A 92 4.96 -23.58 10.41
N HIS A 93 4.53 -22.45 11.00
CA HIS A 93 3.46 -22.39 12.01
C HIS A 93 2.89 -20.98 12.10
N GLN A 94 1.74 -20.86 12.76
CA GLN A 94 1.16 -19.57 13.13
C GLN A 94 0.72 -19.64 14.59
N GLY A 95 1.33 -18.83 15.44
CA GLY A 95 0.99 -18.69 16.85
C GLY A 95 -0.40 -18.09 17.05
N LEU A 96 -0.91 -18.16 18.28
CA LEU A 96 -2.22 -17.61 18.63
C LEU A 96 -2.27 -16.10 18.39
N HIS A 97 -3.29 -15.65 17.67
CA HIS A 97 -3.58 -14.25 17.39
C HIS A 97 -5.09 -14.07 17.13
N ALA A 98 -5.57 -12.84 17.08
CA ALA A 98 -6.95 -12.53 16.71
C ALA A 98 -6.95 -11.41 15.67
N ASP A 99 -7.91 -11.47 14.76
CA ASP A 99 -8.02 -10.61 13.59
C ASP A 99 -9.17 -9.60 13.68
N ALA A 100 -9.64 -9.34 14.90
CA ALA A 100 -10.76 -8.43 15.18
C ALA A 100 -10.70 -7.07 14.42
N PRO A 101 -9.54 -6.43 14.18
CA PRO A 101 -9.47 -5.17 13.45
C PRO A 101 -9.81 -5.24 11.96
N HIS A 102 -9.82 -6.43 11.35
CA HIS A 102 -9.88 -6.59 9.90
C HIS A 102 -11.29 -6.84 9.35
N GLY A 103 -12.22 -7.30 10.18
CA GLY A 103 -13.60 -7.58 9.83
C GLY A 103 -14.26 -8.56 10.81
N PRO A 104 -15.58 -8.76 10.75
CA PRO A 104 -16.28 -9.68 11.65
C PRO A 104 -15.95 -11.15 11.41
N PHE A 105 -15.59 -11.52 10.18
CA PHE A 105 -15.32 -12.90 9.82
C PHE A 105 -13.97 -13.05 9.11
N ALA A 106 -13.15 -13.96 9.59
CA ALA A 106 -11.96 -14.44 8.91
C ALA A 106 -12.31 -15.69 8.10
N PHE A 107 -11.62 -15.88 6.97
CA PHE A 107 -11.79 -17.08 6.14
C PHE A 107 -10.47 -17.72 5.72
N VAL A 108 -10.51 -19.04 5.55
CA VAL A 108 -9.43 -19.87 5.03
C VAL A 108 -10.02 -20.85 4.03
N LEU A 109 -9.75 -20.64 2.74
CA LEU A 109 -10.06 -21.57 1.66
C LEU A 109 -8.84 -22.48 1.42
N SER A 110 -9.00 -23.79 1.59
CA SER A 110 -7.89 -24.72 1.46
C SER A 110 -7.70 -25.25 0.03
N LEU A 111 -6.45 -25.19 -0.43
CA LEU A 111 -5.95 -25.86 -1.63
C LEU A 111 -5.09 -27.09 -1.26
N THR A 112 -5.16 -27.55 -0.02
CA THR A 112 -4.31 -28.62 0.50
C THR A 112 -4.89 -29.98 0.18
N ASN A 113 -4.08 -30.89 -0.39
CA ASN A 113 -4.46 -32.29 -0.53
C ASN A 113 -4.36 -33.01 0.82
N TRP A 114 -5.37 -32.84 1.68
CA TRP A 114 -5.32 -33.29 3.07
C TRP A 114 -5.26 -34.81 3.22
N GLU A 115 -6.07 -35.56 2.46
CA GLU A 115 -6.12 -37.03 2.58
C GLU A 115 -4.83 -37.70 2.11
N GLY A 116 -4.16 -37.14 1.09
CA GLY A 116 -2.89 -37.64 0.54
C GLY A 116 -1.64 -36.94 1.09
N ARG A 117 -1.75 -36.19 2.19
CA ARG A 117 -0.66 -35.32 2.67
C ARG A 117 0.56 -36.12 3.16
N ARG A 118 1.75 -35.53 2.97
CA ARG A 118 3.04 -36.07 3.45
C ARG A 118 3.58 -35.35 4.69
N PHE A 119 2.72 -34.65 5.41
CA PHE A 119 3.07 -33.89 6.60
C PHE A 119 2.05 -34.12 7.73
N SER A 120 2.49 -33.88 8.96
CA SER A 120 1.64 -33.79 10.15
C SER A 120 1.47 -32.34 10.58
N GLY A 121 0.40 -32.06 11.32
CA GLY A 121 0.05 -30.70 11.73
C GLY A 121 -0.61 -29.91 10.59
N GLY A 122 -0.65 -28.58 10.74
CA GLY A 122 -1.27 -27.68 9.76
C GLY A 122 -2.78 -27.51 9.91
N GLU A 123 -3.41 -28.08 10.93
CA GLU A 123 -4.79 -27.78 11.30
C GLU A 123 -4.91 -26.30 11.68
N THR A 124 -6.01 -25.66 11.25
CA THR A 124 -6.39 -24.36 11.80
C THR A 124 -6.89 -24.59 13.22
N LEU A 125 -6.25 -23.97 14.19
CA LEU A 125 -6.55 -24.08 15.61
C LEU A 125 -7.37 -22.87 16.04
N LEU A 126 -8.56 -23.07 16.59
CA LEU A 126 -9.39 -22.04 17.23
C LEU A 126 -9.46 -22.31 18.73
N LEU A 127 -9.30 -21.29 19.58
CA LEU A 127 -9.66 -21.44 20.99
C LEU A 127 -11.18 -21.62 21.13
N GLN A 128 -11.61 -22.56 21.99
CA GLN A 128 -13.03 -22.73 22.25
C GLN A 128 -13.56 -21.57 23.11
N PRO A 129 -14.79 -21.07 22.87
CA PRO A 129 -15.31 -19.90 23.58
C PRO A 129 -15.28 -20.02 25.11
N GLN A 130 -15.53 -21.21 25.66
CA GLN A 130 -15.48 -21.43 27.11
C GLN A 130 -14.08 -21.26 27.72
N VAL A 131 -13.01 -21.34 26.93
CA VAL A 131 -11.65 -21.06 27.41
C VAL A 131 -11.47 -19.56 27.69
N LEU A 132 -12.18 -18.71 26.97
CA LEU A 132 -12.15 -17.26 27.16
C LEU A 132 -12.87 -16.83 28.45
N ASP A 133 -13.66 -17.73 29.06
CA ASP A 133 -14.32 -17.58 30.36
C ASP A 133 -14.10 -18.82 31.25
N TYR A 134 -12.84 -19.26 31.32
CA TYR A 134 -12.46 -20.53 31.93
C TYR A 134 -12.91 -20.70 33.39
N TRP A 135 -12.80 -19.63 34.18
CA TRP A 135 -13.02 -19.69 35.63
C TRP A 135 -14.49 -19.80 36.04
N ARG A 136 -15.44 -19.40 35.18
CA ARG A 136 -16.87 -19.48 35.49
C ARG A 136 -17.35 -20.91 35.71
N ARG A 137 -16.74 -21.89 35.02
CA ARG A 137 -17.09 -23.31 35.11
C ARG A 137 -15.89 -24.18 35.51
N PHE A 138 -14.92 -23.58 36.19
CA PHE A 138 -13.73 -24.31 36.63
C PHE A 138 -14.10 -25.39 37.66
N ASP A 139 -13.67 -26.62 37.39
CA ASP A 139 -13.81 -27.76 38.28
C ASP A 139 -12.41 -28.31 38.60
N SER A 140 -12.02 -28.28 39.87
CA SER A 140 -10.72 -28.79 40.32
C SER A 140 -10.60 -30.31 40.26
N GLY A 141 -11.71 -31.03 40.07
CA GLY A 141 -11.76 -32.48 39.89
C GLY A 141 -11.56 -32.95 38.44
N VAL A 142 -11.56 -32.04 37.46
CA VAL A 142 -11.47 -32.38 36.03
C VAL A 142 -10.17 -31.85 35.43
N GLY A 143 -9.36 -32.75 34.86
CA GLY A 143 -8.16 -32.38 34.10
C GLY A 143 -8.53 -31.75 32.75
N THR A 144 -7.79 -30.72 32.35
CA THR A 144 -8.01 -30.00 31.09
C THR A 144 -6.87 -30.24 30.10
N GLU A 145 -7.18 -30.76 28.91
CA GLU A 145 -6.23 -31.06 27.83
C GLU A 145 -6.53 -30.26 26.55
N LEU A 146 -5.57 -30.26 25.60
CA LEU A 146 -5.66 -29.48 24.36
C LEU A 146 -6.98 -29.66 23.58
N PRO A 147 -7.53 -30.87 23.38
CA PRO A 147 -8.79 -31.05 22.64
C PRO A 147 -10.02 -30.44 23.33
N GLN A 148 -9.96 -30.19 24.65
CA GLN A 148 -11.01 -29.50 25.39
C GLN A 148 -10.85 -27.98 25.32
N LEU A 149 -9.64 -27.50 25.02
CA LEU A 149 -9.31 -26.09 24.92
C LEU A 149 -9.46 -25.54 23.50
N THR A 150 -9.27 -26.38 22.48
CA THR A 150 -9.18 -25.94 21.09
C THR A 150 -10.06 -26.76 20.18
N THR A 151 -10.49 -26.13 19.10
CA THR A 151 -11.10 -26.80 17.94
C THR A 151 -10.06 -26.82 16.83
N LEU A 152 -9.72 -28.03 16.38
CA LEU A 152 -8.81 -28.23 15.26
C LEU A 152 -9.62 -28.48 13.98
N ILE A 153 -9.37 -27.68 12.96
CA ILE A 153 -10.04 -27.76 11.67
C ILE A 153 -9.03 -28.21 10.60
N PRO A 154 -9.18 -29.44 10.06
CA PRO A 154 -8.28 -29.94 9.02
C PRO A 154 -8.53 -29.19 7.70
N PRO A 155 -7.51 -28.59 7.06
CA PRO A 155 -7.67 -27.82 5.82
C PRO A 155 -7.88 -28.74 4.61
N ARG A 156 -9.06 -29.36 4.47
CA ARG A 156 -9.37 -30.27 3.35
C ARG A 156 -9.47 -29.53 2.02
N LEU A 157 -9.08 -30.16 0.91
CA LEU A 157 -9.12 -29.54 -0.42
C LEU A 157 -10.53 -29.01 -0.73
N GLY A 158 -10.65 -27.75 -1.12
CA GLY A 158 -11.94 -27.11 -1.44
C GLY A 158 -12.78 -26.76 -0.23
N GLN A 159 -12.29 -26.98 0.99
CA GLN A 159 -13.00 -26.54 2.18
C GLN A 159 -12.79 -25.04 2.41
N LEU A 160 -13.88 -24.30 2.52
CA LEU A 160 -13.89 -22.93 3.02
C LEU A 160 -14.21 -22.94 4.53
N THR A 161 -13.24 -22.56 5.34
CA THR A 161 -13.43 -22.36 6.79
C THR A 161 -13.68 -20.89 7.05
N VAL A 162 -14.81 -20.55 7.68
CA VAL A 162 -15.16 -19.19 8.08
C VAL A 162 -15.40 -19.17 9.58
N PHE A 163 -14.81 -18.22 10.29
CA PHE A 163 -14.93 -18.09 11.74
C PHE A 163 -14.91 -16.63 12.17
N ASP A 164 -15.34 -16.40 13.40
CA ASP A 164 -15.34 -15.08 14.03
C ASP A 164 -13.91 -14.57 14.22
N GLY A 165 -13.60 -13.41 13.64
CA GLY A 165 -12.26 -12.81 13.68
C GLY A 165 -11.77 -12.47 15.09
N ARG A 166 -12.67 -12.40 16.08
CA ARG A 166 -12.34 -12.12 17.49
C ARG A 166 -11.79 -13.34 18.23
N ILE A 167 -12.06 -14.56 17.74
CA ILE A 167 -11.61 -15.79 18.39
C ILE A 167 -10.09 -15.92 18.20
N PRO A 168 -9.30 -16.06 19.28
CA PRO A 168 -7.88 -16.34 19.15
C PRO A 168 -7.65 -17.66 18.42
N HIS A 169 -6.79 -17.63 17.40
CA HIS A 169 -6.57 -18.74 16.50
C HIS A 169 -5.13 -18.80 15.98
N GLY A 170 -4.76 -19.92 15.36
CA GLY A 170 -3.45 -20.15 14.79
C GLY A 170 -3.43 -21.35 13.85
N VAL A 171 -2.23 -21.81 13.50
CA VAL A 171 -2.00 -22.98 12.64
C VAL A 171 -0.99 -23.87 13.33
N GLN A 172 -1.35 -25.14 13.52
CA GLN A 172 -0.45 -26.12 14.15
C GLN A 172 0.84 -26.25 13.34
N PRO A 173 2.01 -26.41 14.02
CA PRO A 173 3.28 -26.57 13.34
C PRO A 173 3.25 -27.70 12.31
N VAL A 174 3.67 -27.39 11.08
CA VAL A 174 3.76 -28.35 9.99
C VAL A 174 5.11 -29.06 10.06
N SER A 175 5.10 -30.39 9.93
CA SER A 175 6.32 -31.21 9.91
C SER A 175 6.22 -32.32 8.86
N GLY A 176 7.29 -32.58 8.11
CA GLY A 176 7.42 -33.77 7.26
C GLY A 176 7.81 -33.53 5.79
N THR A 177 7.44 -32.39 5.19
CA THR A 177 7.82 -32.08 3.80
C THR A 177 8.42 -30.70 3.65
N MET A 178 9.49 -30.59 2.87
CA MET A 178 10.04 -29.32 2.38
C MET A 178 9.59 -29.00 0.94
N ASP A 179 8.88 -29.92 0.28
CA ASP A 179 8.31 -29.69 -1.05
C ASP A 179 7.05 -28.83 -0.91
N PRO A 180 7.04 -27.58 -1.42
CA PRO A 180 5.90 -26.69 -1.30
C PRO A 180 4.67 -27.21 -2.05
N ARG A 181 4.80 -28.15 -2.99
CA ARG A 181 3.65 -28.78 -3.67
C ARG A 181 2.89 -29.72 -2.75
N GLU A 182 3.59 -30.34 -1.80
CA GLU A 182 3.06 -31.31 -0.84
C GLU A 182 2.69 -30.67 0.51
N GLY A 183 3.00 -29.38 0.72
CA GLY A 183 2.72 -28.66 1.96
C GLY A 183 1.24 -28.26 2.15
N ARG A 184 0.95 -27.60 3.27
CA ARG A 184 -0.37 -26.99 3.50
C ARG A 184 -0.44 -25.67 2.74
N ILE A 185 -1.43 -25.56 1.85
CA ILE A 185 -1.63 -24.41 0.97
C ILE A 185 -3.06 -23.91 1.15
N VAL A 186 -3.17 -22.64 1.48
CA VAL A 186 -4.45 -21.99 1.77
C VAL A 186 -4.48 -20.58 1.22
N LEU A 187 -5.68 -20.16 0.83
CA LEU A 187 -6.05 -18.77 0.56
C LEU A 187 -6.78 -18.23 1.78
N HIS A 188 -6.42 -17.05 2.27
CA HIS A 188 -7.05 -16.48 3.45
C HIS A 188 -7.20 -14.97 3.37
N GLY A 189 -8.11 -14.45 4.18
CA GLY A 189 -8.46 -13.03 4.26
C GLY A 189 -9.66 -12.82 5.18
N TRP A 190 -10.29 -11.67 5.06
CA TRP A 190 -11.42 -11.27 5.91
C TRP A 190 -12.60 -10.81 5.06
N PHE A 191 -13.80 -11.18 5.49
CA PHE A 191 -15.03 -10.55 5.00
C PHE A 191 -15.21 -9.20 5.70
N THR A 192 -15.45 -8.16 4.91
CA THR A 192 -15.53 -6.78 5.37
C THR A 192 -16.87 -6.16 4.98
N THR A 193 -17.18 -5.00 5.56
CA THR A 193 -18.35 -4.19 5.20
C THR A 193 -19.68 -4.95 5.36
N PRO A 194 -20.12 -5.22 6.60
CA PRO A 194 -21.46 -5.73 6.85
C PRO A 194 -22.50 -4.76 6.30
N SER A 195 -23.34 -5.22 5.38
CA SER A 195 -24.33 -4.40 4.70
C SER A 195 -25.51 -5.27 4.24
N PRO A 196 -26.75 -4.75 4.28
CA PRO A 196 -27.90 -5.43 3.72
C PRO A 196 -27.67 -5.88 2.27
N PHE A 197 -28.15 -7.08 1.94
CA PHE A 197 -28.12 -7.61 0.58
C PHE A 197 -29.52 -8.06 0.17
N PHE A 198 -29.95 -7.66 -1.02
CA PHE A 198 -31.29 -7.88 -1.55
C PHE A 198 -31.22 -8.76 -2.79
N SER A 199 -32.04 -9.79 -2.85
CA SER A 199 -32.18 -10.65 -4.02
C SER A 199 -33.67 -10.91 -4.29
N GLY A 200 -34.20 -10.32 -5.36
CA GLY A 200 -35.61 -10.45 -5.72
C GLY A 200 -36.19 -9.18 -6.35
N SER A 201 -37.50 -9.02 -6.24
CA SER A 201 -38.25 -7.93 -6.90
C SER A 201 -38.30 -6.62 -6.11
N LEU A 202 -38.04 -6.64 -4.81
CA LEU A 202 -38.01 -5.44 -3.96
C LEU A 202 -36.61 -4.83 -3.97
N GLY A 203 -36.53 -3.58 -4.43
CA GLY A 203 -35.28 -2.83 -4.45
C GLY A 203 -34.87 -2.32 -3.07
N GLU A 204 -33.56 -2.05 -2.90
CA GLU A 204 -33.01 -1.49 -1.66
C GLU A 204 -33.66 -0.15 -1.28
N GLU A 205 -33.84 0.76 -2.25
CA GLU A 205 -34.47 2.07 -2.02
C GLU A 205 -35.93 1.95 -1.57
N GLU A 206 -36.68 0.99 -2.11
CA GLU A 206 -38.09 0.75 -1.77
C GLU A 206 -38.25 0.07 -0.40
N ALA A 207 -37.32 -0.81 -0.03
CA ALA A 207 -37.31 -1.49 1.26
C ALA A 207 -36.90 -0.56 2.41
N THR A 208 -36.14 0.49 2.12
CA THR A 208 -35.48 1.34 3.10
C THR A 208 -36.43 1.96 4.13
N PRO A 209 -37.57 2.61 3.75
CA PRO A 209 -38.48 3.20 4.74
C PRO A 209 -39.05 2.18 5.72
N ALA A 210 -39.41 0.99 5.23
CA ALA A 210 -39.93 -0.11 6.04
C ALA A 210 -38.87 -0.69 6.98
N LEU A 211 -37.63 -0.83 6.50
CA LEU A 211 -36.50 -1.25 7.33
C LEU A 211 -36.23 -0.25 8.44
N ASN A 212 -36.16 1.05 8.14
CA ASN A 212 -35.90 2.05 9.19
C ASN A 212 -36.96 2.03 10.28
N ALA A 213 -38.25 1.99 9.91
CA ALA A 213 -39.32 1.95 10.88
C ALA A 213 -39.24 0.72 11.79
N CYS A 214 -38.89 -0.44 11.22
CA CYS A 214 -38.65 -1.67 11.97
C CYS A 214 -37.41 -1.54 12.89
N LEU A 215 -36.32 -0.98 12.38
CA LEU A 215 -35.05 -0.88 13.08
C LEU A 215 -35.10 0.13 14.22
N ASP A 216 -35.79 1.26 14.06
CA ASP A 216 -35.95 2.27 15.11
C ASP A 216 -36.64 1.69 16.35
N ALA A 217 -37.72 0.93 16.15
CA ALA A 217 -38.42 0.23 17.23
C ALA A 217 -37.54 -0.86 17.86
N LEU A 218 -36.86 -1.65 17.03
CA LEU A 218 -35.94 -2.69 17.49
C LEU A 218 -34.83 -2.12 18.35
N TYR A 219 -34.24 -0.99 17.96
CA TYR A 219 -33.15 -0.36 18.71
C TYR A 219 -33.58 0.15 20.09
N ALA A 220 -34.78 0.69 20.20
CA ALA A 220 -35.34 1.06 21.50
C ALA A 220 -35.48 -0.17 22.40
N ALA A 221 -35.99 -1.28 21.86
CA ALA A 221 -36.15 -2.53 22.62
C ALA A 221 -34.80 -3.18 23.00
N LEU A 222 -33.81 -3.16 22.10
CA LEU A 222 -32.46 -3.67 22.37
C LEU A 222 -31.72 -2.86 23.43
N GLY A 223 -32.04 -1.58 23.60
CA GLY A 223 -31.45 -0.72 24.63
C GLY A 223 -31.74 -1.15 26.07
N GLU A 224 -32.84 -1.87 26.29
CA GLU A 224 -33.27 -2.38 27.59
C GLU A 224 -32.68 -3.76 27.93
N LEU A 225 -32.00 -4.41 26.97
CA LEU A 225 -31.44 -5.75 27.15
C LEU A 225 -29.99 -5.71 27.64
N PRO A 226 -29.51 -6.78 28.31
CA PRO A 226 -28.12 -6.89 28.69
C PRO A 226 -27.18 -6.80 27.48
N PRO A 227 -26.03 -6.12 27.59
CA PRO A 227 -25.20 -5.81 26.43
C PRO A 227 -24.48 -7.05 25.89
N VAL A 228 -24.66 -7.33 24.61
CA VAL A 228 -23.93 -8.35 23.84
C VAL A 228 -22.88 -7.72 22.92
N VAL A 229 -21.99 -8.55 22.36
CA VAL A 229 -20.98 -8.14 21.39
C VAL A 229 -20.82 -9.20 20.30
N GLY A 230 -20.71 -8.79 19.04
CA GLY A 230 -20.54 -9.69 17.89
C GLY A 230 -21.45 -9.35 16.73
N THR A 231 -21.59 -10.29 15.82
CA THR A 231 -22.36 -10.11 14.58
C THR A 231 -23.39 -11.22 14.47
N VAL A 232 -24.62 -10.86 14.14
CA VAL A 232 -25.65 -11.81 13.75
C VAL A 232 -26.20 -11.43 12.39
N THR A 233 -26.34 -12.40 11.50
CA THR A 233 -26.91 -12.18 10.17
C THR A 233 -28.11 -13.09 10.01
N LEU A 234 -29.21 -12.51 9.55
CA LEU A 234 -30.45 -13.22 9.25
C LEU A 234 -30.88 -12.98 7.81
N ARG A 235 -31.72 -13.86 7.29
CA ARG A 235 -32.42 -13.68 6.01
C ARG A 235 -33.91 -13.59 6.26
N LEU A 236 -34.53 -12.55 5.71
CA LEU A 236 -35.97 -12.40 5.62
C LEU A 236 -36.44 -12.83 4.23
N GLU A 237 -37.42 -13.71 4.18
CA GLU A 237 -38.12 -14.03 2.93
C GLU A 237 -39.40 -13.18 2.89
N VAL A 238 -39.41 -12.16 2.04
CA VAL A 238 -40.54 -11.22 1.88
C VAL A 238 -41.40 -11.69 0.72
N ALA A 239 -42.68 -11.94 0.98
CA ALA A 239 -43.65 -12.31 -0.05
C ALA A 239 -44.01 -11.12 -0.94
N ALA A 240 -44.61 -11.38 -2.11
CA ALA A 240 -44.99 -10.35 -3.07
C ALA A 240 -45.97 -9.31 -2.49
N GLU A 241 -46.77 -9.69 -1.48
CA GLU A 241 -47.68 -8.80 -0.76
C GLU A 241 -46.96 -7.86 0.24
N GLY A 242 -45.63 -7.99 0.37
CA GLY A 242 -44.80 -7.17 1.26
C GLY A 242 -44.74 -7.68 2.71
N LYS A 243 -45.32 -8.84 3.02
CA LYS A 243 -45.23 -9.46 4.34
C LYS A 243 -44.00 -10.36 4.44
N VAL A 244 -43.30 -10.32 5.58
CA VAL A 244 -42.25 -11.30 5.89
C VAL A 244 -42.90 -12.67 6.13
N ALA A 245 -42.58 -13.63 5.26
CA ALA A 245 -43.10 -14.99 5.28
C ALA A 245 -42.24 -15.92 6.14
N ASP A 246 -40.92 -15.74 6.15
CA ASP A 246 -39.97 -16.55 6.91
C ASP A 246 -38.76 -15.72 7.38
N LEU A 247 -38.12 -16.18 8.44
CA LEU A 247 -36.87 -15.64 8.98
C LEU A 247 -35.90 -16.78 9.27
N ARG A 248 -34.71 -16.72 8.67
CA ARG A 248 -33.65 -17.69 8.86
C ARG A 248 -32.38 -17.05 9.41
N TRP A 249 -31.88 -17.55 10.53
CA TRP A 249 -30.54 -17.21 11.01
C TRP A 249 -29.47 -17.83 10.11
N LEU A 250 -28.57 -17.00 9.59
CA LEU A 250 -27.46 -17.43 8.74
C LEU A 250 -26.18 -17.58 9.53
N THR A 251 -25.84 -16.57 10.34
CA THR A 251 -24.69 -16.60 11.24
C THR A 251 -24.99 -15.92 12.56
N ASN A 252 -24.35 -16.39 13.63
CA ASN A 252 -24.43 -15.80 14.95
C ASN A 252 -23.07 -15.94 15.64
N THR A 253 -22.47 -14.80 16.00
CA THR A 253 -21.26 -14.72 16.81
C THR A 253 -21.50 -13.94 18.11
N LEU A 254 -22.75 -13.68 18.48
CA LEU A 254 -23.05 -12.92 19.70
C LEU A 254 -22.52 -13.62 20.95
N VAL A 255 -21.87 -12.83 21.80
CA VAL A 255 -21.43 -13.22 23.14
C VAL A 255 -21.85 -12.15 24.12
N ALA A 256 -22.37 -12.52 25.29
CA ALA A 256 -22.68 -11.56 26.34
C ALA A 256 -21.42 -10.94 26.93
N ARG A 257 -21.48 -9.66 27.29
CA ARG A 257 -20.36 -9.01 27.98
C ARG A 257 -20.29 -9.49 29.43
N PRO A 258 -19.11 -9.89 29.94
CA PRO A 258 -18.97 -10.36 31.32
C PRO A 258 -19.48 -9.37 32.38
N GLN A 259 -19.40 -8.06 32.10
CA GLN A 259 -19.81 -6.98 32.99
C GLN A 259 -21.34 -6.76 33.03
N GLY A 260 -22.07 -7.30 32.04
CA GLY A 260 -23.52 -7.10 31.87
C GLY A 260 -24.37 -8.30 32.27
N VAL A 261 -23.75 -9.42 32.68
CA VAL A 261 -24.46 -10.62 33.14
C VAL A 261 -24.57 -10.57 34.67
N PRO A 262 -25.80 -10.47 35.24
CA PRO A 262 -26.00 -10.48 36.68
C PRO A 262 -25.43 -11.74 37.35
N PRO A 263 -25.01 -11.67 38.62
CA PRO A 263 -24.59 -12.86 39.36
C PRO A 263 -25.73 -13.88 39.47
N GLY A 264 -25.57 -15.05 38.85
CA GLY A 264 -26.56 -16.13 38.84
C GLY A 264 -27.20 -16.39 37.47
N ASP A 265 -27.10 -15.43 36.55
CA ASP A 265 -27.64 -15.55 35.19
C ASP A 265 -26.59 -16.15 34.25
N GLU A 266 -27.05 -16.88 33.24
CA GLU A 266 -26.17 -17.47 32.25
C GLU A 266 -25.94 -16.53 31.05
N PRO A 267 -24.72 -16.43 30.51
CA PRO A 267 -24.40 -15.53 29.37
C PRO A 267 -25.26 -15.75 28.11
N TRP A 268 -25.76 -16.96 27.89
CA TRP A 268 -26.58 -17.27 26.71
C TRP A 268 -27.98 -16.64 26.81
N GLU A 269 -28.49 -16.34 28.01
CA GLU A 269 -29.81 -15.73 28.19
C GLU A 269 -29.88 -14.33 27.58
N ALA A 270 -28.82 -13.52 27.74
CA ALA A 270 -28.70 -12.21 27.10
C ALA A 270 -28.64 -12.31 25.57
N VAL A 271 -27.97 -13.33 25.05
CA VAL A 271 -27.89 -13.60 23.60
C VAL A 271 -29.27 -14.01 23.08
N ASP A 272 -29.95 -14.94 23.73
CA ASP A 272 -31.27 -15.42 23.33
C ASP A 272 -32.33 -14.31 23.38
N ALA A 273 -32.31 -13.48 24.43
CA ALA A 273 -33.18 -12.30 24.51
C ALA A 273 -32.94 -11.32 23.36
N THR A 274 -31.68 -11.09 23.00
CA THR A 274 -31.30 -10.23 21.86
C THR A 274 -31.81 -10.81 20.53
N LEU A 275 -31.61 -12.11 20.31
CA LEU A 275 -32.07 -12.79 19.09
C LEU A 275 -33.60 -12.79 18.99
N ALA A 276 -34.31 -13.06 20.08
CA ALA A 276 -35.77 -13.03 20.13
C ALA A 276 -36.32 -11.64 19.80
N CYS A 277 -35.73 -10.59 20.38
CA CYS A 277 -36.09 -9.21 20.12
C CYS A 277 -35.92 -8.84 18.63
N ILE A 278 -34.78 -9.21 18.03
CA ILE A 278 -34.56 -9.02 16.58
C ILE A 278 -35.62 -9.75 15.76
N ALA A 279 -35.87 -11.03 16.06
CA ALA A 279 -36.81 -11.84 15.29
C ALA A 279 -38.23 -11.28 15.36
N GLU A 280 -38.70 -10.86 16.54
CA GLU A 280 -40.03 -10.29 16.75
C GLU A 280 -40.25 -9.04 15.88
N HIS A 281 -39.31 -8.09 15.91
CA HIS A 281 -39.42 -6.86 15.14
C HIS A 281 -39.31 -7.12 13.63
N CYS A 282 -38.35 -7.94 13.21
CA CYS A 282 -38.16 -8.24 11.79
C CYS A 282 -39.34 -9.01 11.18
N LEU A 283 -39.98 -9.93 11.92
CA LEU A 283 -41.18 -10.64 11.45
C LEU A 283 -42.43 -9.72 11.42
N ALA A 284 -42.46 -8.70 12.27
CA ALA A 284 -43.51 -7.69 12.29
C ALA A 284 -43.38 -6.67 11.12
N ALA A 285 -42.22 -6.57 10.48
CA ALA A 285 -41.97 -5.64 9.39
C ALA A 285 -42.94 -5.82 8.21
N ARG A 286 -43.28 -4.71 7.54
CA ARG A 286 -44.15 -4.67 6.36
C ARG A 286 -43.51 -3.82 5.28
N PHE A 287 -43.32 -4.41 4.12
CA PHE A 287 -42.70 -3.83 2.93
C PHE A 287 -43.77 -3.46 1.91
N PRO A 288 -43.46 -2.58 0.93
CA PRO A 288 -44.37 -2.35 -0.18
C PRO A 288 -44.56 -3.64 -1.01
N PRO A 289 -45.75 -3.85 -1.61
CA PRO A 289 -45.99 -4.99 -2.47
C PRO A 289 -45.18 -4.87 -3.76
N THR A 290 -44.64 -6.00 -4.25
CA THR A 290 -43.81 -6.05 -5.46
C THR A 290 -44.22 -7.20 -6.38
N ALA A 291 -43.61 -7.29 -7.56
CA ALA A 291 -43.96 -8.27 -8.58
C ALA A 291 -43.62 -9.73 -8.19
N GLY A 292 -42.81 -9.95 -7.15
CA GLY A 292 -42.32 -11.28 -6.76
C GLY A 292 -41.68 -11.29 -5.37
N PRO A 293 -41.33 -12.48 -4.85
CA PRO A 293 -40.71 -12.59 -3.54
C PRO A 293 -39.30 -11.99 -3.53
N THR A 294 -38.84 -11.57 -2.36
CA THR A 294 -37.48 -11.03 -2.15
C THR A 294 -36.84 -11.59 -0.90
N ALA A 295 -35.62 -12.08 -1.04
CA ALA A 295 -34.76 -12.43 0.08
C ALA A 295 -33.92 -11.21 0.50
N ILE A 296 -34.01 -10.82 1.77
CA ILE A 296 -33.22 -9.73 2.36
C ILE A 296 -32.27 -10.33 3.40
N THR A 297 -30.97 -10.33 3.12
CA THR A 297 -29.93 -10.68 4.10
C THR A 297 -29.56 -9.44 4.91
N LEU A 298 -29.80 -9.48 6.22
CA LEU A 298 -29.59 -8.36 7.15
C LEU A 298 -28.54 -8.71 8.21
N PRO A 299 -27.37 -8.03 8.21
CA PRO A 299 -26.38 -8.16 9.26
C PRO A 299 -26.59 -7.10 10.37
N PHE A 300 -26.50 -7.55 11.63
CA PHE A 300 -26.50 -6.71 12.82
C PHE A 300 -25.14 -6.84 13.52
N VAL A 301 -24.47 -5.70 13.73
CA VAL A 301 -23.15 -5.64 14.38
C VAL A 301 -23.25 -4.93 15.72
N PHE A 302 -22.83 -5.63 16.77
CA PHE A 302 -22.85 -5.19 18.16
C PHE A 302 -21.41 -4.95 18.62
N ASP A 303 -20.97 -3.68 18.63
CA ASP A 303 -19.71 -3.22 19.22
C ASP A 303 -19.99 -2.26 20.39
N GLY A 304 -19.02 -2.03 21.28
CA GLY A 304 -19.28 -1.38 22.59
C GLY A 304 -20.06 -0.08 22.58
N LEU A 305 -21.10 -0.03 23.43
CA LEU A 305 -22.10 1.04 23.64
C LEU A 305 -22.73 1.62 22.35
N ARG A 306 -22.49 1.00 21.19
CA ARG A 306 -22.94 1.49 19.89
C ARG A 306 -23.35 0.29 19.05
N LEU A 307 -24.64 0.01 19.06
CA LEU A 307 -25.26 -0.77 18.02
C LEU A 307 -25.05 0.00 16.72
N LEU A 308 -24.19 -0.52 15.85
CA LEU A 308 -23.85 0.10 14.58
C LEU A 308 -24.38 -0.83 13.50
N LEU A 309 -25.64 -0.64 13.07
CA LEU A 309 -25.84 -0.90 11.65
C LEU A 309 -24.93 0.08 10.91
N ALA A 310 -24.33 -0.39 9.82
CA ALA A 310 -23.92 0.46 8.74
C ALA A 310 -25.18 1.10 8.09
N LEU A 311 -25.86 1.97 8.83
CA LEU A 311 -26.94 2.82 8.37
C LEU A 311 -26.36 4.24 8.24
N CYS A 312 -25.64 4.48 7.14
CA CYS A 312 -25.63 5.82 6.57
C CYS A 312 -26.99 6.03 5.92
N LEU A 313 -28.04 6.28 6.72
CA LEU A 313 -29.30 6.74 6.20
C LEU A 313 -29.70 8.02 6.89
N VAL A 314 -29.84 9.03 6.04
CA VAL A 314 -29.97 10.45 6.32
C VAL A 314 -31.24 10.73 7.13
N LEU A 315 -31.06 11.48 8.22
CA LEU A 315 -32.13 12.27 8.84
C LEU A 315 -32.63 13.27 7.80
N ALA A 316 -33.79 12.98 7.22
CA ALA A 316 -34.48 13.86 6.29
C ALA A 316 -35.11 15.04 7.04
N ILE A 317 -34.64 16.25 6.75
CA ILE A 317 -35.47 17.46 6.81
C ILE A 317 -35.31 18.17 5.46
N SER A 318 -36.33 17.95 4.61
CA SER A 318 -36.88 18.86 3.59
C SER A 318 -35.98 19.44 2.48
N GLY A 319 -36.18 18.95 1.25
CA GLY A 319 -36.35 19.81 0.08
C GLY A 319 -35.25 19.81 -0.99
N SER A 320 -35.48 19.04 -2.08
CA SER A 320 -35.03 19.30 -3.46
C SER A 320 -33.53 19.33 -3.80
N ASP A 321 -32.76 18.27 -3.48
CA ASP A 321 -31.35 18.13 -3.96
C ASP A 321 -30.84 16.66 -4.12
N ASP A 322 -31.74 15.66 -4.16
CA ASP A 322 -31.41 14.22 -3.94
C ASP A 322 -30.37 13.59 -4.89
N GLY A 323 -30.22 14.07 -6.13
CA GLY A 323 -29.25 13.50 -7.09
C GLY A 323 -27.79 13.85 -6.77
N ASP A 324 -27.56 15.03 -6.21
CA ASP A 324 -26.23 15.59 -6.02
C ASP A 324 -25.59 15.12 -4.71
N ALA A 325 -26.39 15.00 -3.64
CA ALA A 325 -25.94 14.43 -2.36
C ALA A 325 -25.57 12.94 -2.47
N ALA A 326 -26.38 12.15 -3.19
CA ALA A 326 -26.09 10.74 -3.44
C ALA A 326 -24.79 10.55 -4.23
N ARG A 327 -24.53 11.45 -5.20
CA ARG A 327 -23.30 11.44 -5.98
C ARG A 327 -22.07 11.79 -5.14
N ILE A 328 -22.17 12.76 -4.24
CA ILE A 328 -21.10 13.11 -3.28
C ILE A 328 -20.78 11.90 -2.39
N ALA A 329 -21.80 11.24 -1.83
CA ALA A 329 -21.61 10.07 -0.96
C ALA A 329 -20.90 8.92 -1.69
N ARG A 330 -21.27 8.64 -2.95
CA ARG A 330 -20.61 7.63 -3.79
C ARG A 330 -19.15 7.99 -4.10
N VAL A 331 -18.83 9.27 -4.31
CA VAL A 331 -17.43 9.67 -4.52
C VAL A 331 -16.63 9.60 -3.22
N GLN A 332 -17.25 9.86 -2.07
CA GLN A 332 -16.61 9.71 -0.76
C GLN A 332 -16.30 8.23 -0.43
N THR A 333 -17.11 7.27 -0.85
CA THR A 333 -16.78 5.83 -0.68
C THR A 333 -15.60 5.41 -1.55
N LEU A 334 -15.40 6.05 -2.71
CA LEU A 334 -14.25 5.83 -3.59
C LEU A 334 -12.95 6.50 -3.08
N GLN A 335 -13.02 7.43 -2.11
CA GLN A 335 -11.86 8.11 -1.54
C GLN A 335 -11.12 7.22 -0.53
N ARG A 336 -9.95 6.71 -0.91
CA ARG A 336 -9.03 6.03 0.01
C ARG A 336 -7.99 7.02 0.53
N ALA A 337 -7.95 7.24 1.84
CA ALA A 337 -7.06 8.22 2.48
C ALA A 337 -7.16 9.65 1.90
N GLY A 338 -8.37 10.06 1.47
CA GLY A 338 -8.67 11.39 0.94
C GLY A 338 -8.44 11.58 -0.57
N ILE A 339 -8.01 10.55 -1.31
CA ILE A 339 -7.82 10.60 -2.77
C ILE A 339 -8.60 9.48 -3.45
N VAL A 340 -9.20 9.79 -4.60
CA VAL A 340 -9.77 8.82 -5.54
C VAL A 340 -8.69 8.39 -6.54
N GLU A 341 -8.36 7.10 -6.59
CA GLU A 341 -7.55 6.57 -7.69
C GLU A 341 -8.44 6.29 -8.89
N LEU A 342 -8.19 6.97 -10.01
CA LEU A 342 -9.01 6.84 -11.20
C LEU A 342 -8.67 5.57 -11.98
N ASP A 343 -9.68 4.75 -12.17
CA ASP A 343 -9.84 3.63 -13.11
C ASP A 343 -10.98 3.91 -14.12
N THR A 344 -11.04 3.17 -15.23
CA THR A 344 -12.03 3.34 -16.31
C THR A 344 -13.48 3.40 -15.81
N LYS A 345 -13.83 2.62 -14.77
CA LYS A 345 -15.17 2.67 -14.15
C LYS A 345 -15.37 3.95 -13.33
N SER A 346 -14.42 4.26 -12.44
CA SER A 346 -14.49 5.46 -11.57
C SER A 346 -14.44 6.78 -12.34
N VAL A 347 -13.84 6.82 -13.54
CA VAL A 347 -13.84 8.01 -14.41
C VAL A 347 -15.25 8.37 -14.83
N LYS A 348 -16.08 7.37 -15.16
CA LYS A 348 -17.49 7.59 -15.51
C LYS A 348 -18.27 8.15 -14.32
N GLU A 349 -18.04 7.59 -13.14
CA GLU A 349 -18.76 7.99 -11.93
C GLU A 349 -18.35 9.39 -11.43
N VAL A 350 -17.04 9.68 -11.42
CA VAL A 350 -16.48 10.91 -10.83
C VAL A 350 -16.53 12.09 -11.80
N LEU A 351 -16.21 11.89 -13.09
CA LEU A 351 -16.00 12.98 -14.05
C LEU A 351 -17.15 13.18 -15.04
N VAL A 352 -17.84 12.12 -15.50
CA VAL A 352 -18.84 12.22 -16.57
C VAL A 352 -20.18 12.75 -16.05
N GLY A 353 -20.72 13.80 -16.66
CA GLY A 353 -21.99 14.41 -16.24
C GLY A 353 -22.17 15.83 -16.76
N LYS A 354 -23.43 16.32 -16.78
CA LYS A 354 -23.79 17.68 -17.23
C LYS A 354 -23.44 18.77 -16.20
N SER A 355 -23.70 18.49 -14.93
CA SER A 355 -23.34 19.30 -13.77
C SER A 355 -22.90 18.36 -12.64
N ARG A 356 -21.90 18.77 -11.86
CA ARG A 356 -21.42 18.05 -10.67
C ARG A 356 -21.53 18.98 -9.46
N PRO A 357 -21.93 18.49 -8.30
CA PRO A 357 -22.00 19.30 -7.08
C PRO A 357 -20.64 19.52 -6.40
N TYR A 358 -19.56 19.02 -7.01
CA TYR A 358 -18.20 19.11 -6.50
C TYR A 358 -17.19 19.47 -7.60
N SER A 359 -16.09 20.09 -7.18
CA SER A 359 -14.91 20.36 -8.02
C SER A 359 -13.91 19.21 -7.89
N VAL A 360 -13.31 18.78 -9.00
CA VAL A 360 -12.34 17.68 -9.00
C VAL A 360 -10.95 18.23 -9.29
N PHE A 361 -10.00 18.02 -8.38
CA PHE A 361 -8.59 18.33 -8.60
C PHE A 361 -7.88 17.06 -9.07
N LEU A 362 -7.34 17.12 -10.28
CA LEU A 362 -6.70 16.02 -10.98
C LEU A 362 -5.19 16.17 -10.94
N ILE A 363 -4.47 15.13 -10.52
CA ILE A 363 -3.02 15.01 -10.70
C ILE A 363 -2.69 13.85 -11.63
N ALA A 364 -1.87 14.13 -12.65
CA ALA A 364 -1.37 13.12 -13.58
C ALA A 364 -0.06 12.51 -13.11
N ASP A 365 0.01 11.18 -13.19
CA ASP A 365 1.13 10.38 -12.72
C ASP A 365 1.41 9.22 -13.69
N ALA A 366 2.66 8.79 -13.77
CA ALA A 366 3.10 7.71 -14.64
C ALA A 366 4.20 6.93 -13.92
N LYS A 367 3.94 5.66 -13.60
CA LYS A 367 4.88 4.81 -12.84
C LYS A 367 6.26 4.74 -13.49
N ASP A 368 6.30 4.62 -14.81
CA ASP A 368 7.54 4.49 -15.59
C ASP A 368 8.40 5.76 -15.55
N LEU A 369 7.79 6.93 -15.33
CA LEU A 369 8.50 8.21 -15.27
C LEU A 369 8.92 8.60 -13.85
N ARG A 370 8.50 7.85 -12.82
CA ARG A 370 8.92 8.08 -11.43
C ARG A 370 10.39 7.74 -11.18
N SER A 371 10.99 6.88 -12.01
CA SER A 371 12.41 6.51 -11.95
C SER A 371 13.33 7.53 -12.64
N SER A 372 12.78 8.48 -13.39
CA SER A 372 13.53 9.53 -14.07
C SER A 372 14.00 10.59 -13.07
N SER A 373 15.32 10.82 -13.00
CA SER A 373 15.92 11.81 -12.08
C SER A 373 15.49 13.26 -12.32
N LYS A 374 14.92 13.56 -13.49
CA LYS A 374 14.46 14.91 -13.87
C LYS A 374 13.03 15.23 -13.40
N LEU A 375 12.19 14.22 -13.17
CA LEU A 375 10.77 14.40 -12.83
C LEU A 375 10.52 13.89 -11.40
N LYS A 376 10.36 14.82 -10.46
CA LYS A 376 10.02 14.54 -9.04
C LYS A 376 8.53 14.21 -8.84
N LEU A 377 7.95 13.40 -9.73
CA LEU A 377 6.53 13.02 -9.69
C LEU A 377 6.14 12.32 -8.38
N GLY A 378 7.02 11.46 -7.86
CA GLY A 378 6.78 10.78 -6.59
C GLY A 378 6.64 11.73 -5.40
N GLN A 379 7.43 12.82 -5.37
CA GLN A 379 7.35 13.83 -4.32
C GLN A 379 6.06 14.63 -4.43
N VAL A 380 5.72 15.11 -5.63
CA VAL A 380 4.51 15.91 -5.86
C VAL A 380 3.24 15.11 -5.59
N VAL A 381 3.21 13.81 -5.94
CA VAL A 381 2.08 12.94 -5.58
C VAL A 381 1.96 12.78 -4.07
N ALA A 382 3.07 12.66 -3.33
CA ALA A 382 3.05 12.58 -1.87
C ALA A 382 2.55 13.88 -1.23
N ASP A 383 3.02 15.03 -1.72
CA ASP A 383 2.58 16.36 -1.27
C ASP A 383 1.09 16.62 -1.59
N PHE A 384 0.62 16.14 -2.75
CA PHE A 384 -0.81 16.15 -3.11
C PHE A 384 -1.64 15.29 -2.15
N ARG A 385 -1.15 14.11 -1.74
CA ARG A 385 -1.82 13.29 -0.70
C ARG A 385 -1.91 14.00 0.64
N LEU A 386 -0.86 14.72 1.01
CA LEU A 386 -0.83 15.44 2.27
C LEU A 386 -1.84 16.60 2.26
N ALA A 387 -1.94 17.34 1.15
CA ALA A 387 -2.96 18.37 0.97
C ALA A 387 -4.39 17.80 1.04
N ALA A 388 -4.65 16.68 0.36
CA ALA A 388 -5.95 16.00 0.38
C ALA A 388 -6.33 15.51 1.78
N LYS A 389 -5.40 14.92 2.51
CA LYS A 389 -5.59 14.47 3.90
C LYS A 389 -5.90 15.65 4.84
N THR A 390 -5.18 16.76 4.68
CA THR A 390 -5.39 17.98 5.47
C THR A 390 -6.77 18.57 5.19
N TYR A 391 -7.17 18.67 3.93
CA TYR A 391 -8.50 19.13 3.54
C TYR A 391 -9.61 18.29 4.18
N ALA A 392 -9.47 16.96 4.10
CA ALA A 392 -10.43 16.02 4.68
C ALA A 392 -10.52 16.12 6.21
N SER A 393 -9.40 16.39 6.90
CA SER A 393 -9.42 16.61 8.35
C SER A 393 -10.03 17.96 8.75
N THR A 394 -9.77 19.02 8.00
CA THR A 394 -10.25 20.38 8.30
C THR A 394 -11.77 20.50 8.14
N HIS A 395 -12.34 19.86 7.11
CA HIS A 395 -13.77 19.95 6.81
C HIS A 395 -14.58 18.77 7.36
N ARG A 396 -14.00 17.93 8.22
CA ARG A 396 -14.70 16.76 8.78
C ARG A 396 -15.94 17.20 9.57
N GLY A 397 -17.13 16.80 9.11
CA GLY A 397 -18.41 17.15 9.73
C GLY A 397 -19.00 18.49 9.29
N GLN A 398 -18.41 19.17 8.30
CA GLN A 398 -18.98 20.38 7.67
C GLN A 398 -19.69 20.03 6.35
N PRO A 399 -20.75 20.76 5.96
CA PRO A 399 -21.43 20.55 4.68
C PRO A 399 -20.51 20.75 3.46
N ALA A 400 -19.42 21.51 3.61
CA ALA A 400 -18.40 21.71 2.59
C ALA A 400 -17.47 20.50 2.34
N ALA A 401 -17.54 19.44 3.17
CA ALA A 401 -16.66 18.26 3.07
C ALA A 401 -16.75 17.50 1.75
N GLY A 402 -17.88 17.65 1.04
CA GLY A 402 -18.14 16.97 -0.23
C GLY A 402 -17.84 17.81 -1.47
N SER A 403 -17.54 19.11 -1.33
CA SER A 403 -17.48 20.07 -2.45
C SER A 403 -16.17 20.01 -3.24
N VAL A 404 -15.12 19.39 -2.68
CA VAL A 404 -13.81 19.21 -3.34
C VAL A 404 -13.39 17.76 -3.29
N VAL A 405 -13.03 17.22 -4.44
CA VAL A 405 -12.59 15.84 -4.62
C VAL A 405 -11.18 15.84 -5.19
N PHE A 406 -10.26 15.16 -4.51
CA PHE A 406 -8.90 14.95 -4.99
C PHE A 406 -8.84 13.61 -5.74
N ALA A 407 -8.38 13.63 -6.99
CA ALA A 407 -8.32 12.46 -7.85
C ALA A 407 -6.96 12.32 -8.55
N ARG A 408 -6.45 11.09 -8.61
CA ARG A 408 -5.18 10.76 -9.24
C ARG A 408 -5.41 9.90 -10.47
N MET A 409 -4.91 10.35 -11.62
CA MET A 409 -4.88 9.56 -12.85
C MET A 409 -3.49 8.95 -13.03
N GLU A 410 -3.42 7.63 -13.23
CA GLU A 410 -2.19 6.92 -13.54
C GLU A 410 -2.20 6.48 -15.00
N PHE A 411 -1.12 6.75 -15.73
CA PHE A 411 -1.07 6.55 -17.19
C PHE A 411 -1.42 5.12 -17.62
N SER A 412 -0.92 4.10 -16.91
CA SER A 412 -1.16 2.69 -17.26
C SER A 412 -2.63 2.29 -17.08
N LYS A 413 -3.31 2.82 -16.05
CA LYS A 413 -4.72 2.56 -15.74
C LYS A 413 -5.71 3.33 -16.63
N VAL A 414 -5.42 4.59 -16.98
CA VAL A 414 -6.40 5.48 -17.66
C VAL A 414 -5.82 6.21 -18.89
N LYS A 415 -5.22 5.46 -19.83
CA LYS A 415 -4.63 6.01 -21.07
C LYS A 415 -5.59 6.88 -21.88
N GLU A 416 -6.84 6.46 -21.98
CA GLU A 416 -7.88 7.19 -22.73
C GLU A 416 -8.15 8.57 -22.13
N LEU A 417 -8.18 8.70 -20.79
CA LEU A 417 -8.40 9.98 -20.12
C LEU A 417 -7.25 10.97 -20.36
N PHE A 418 -6.00 10.49 -20.41
CA PHE A 418 -4.84 11.31 -20.76
C PHE A 418 -4.96 11.89 -22.17
N GLY A 419 -5.40 11.07 -23.13
CA GLY A 419 -5.67 11.51 -24.50
C GLY A 419 -6.81 12.53 -24.57
N ARG A 420 -7.90 12.29 -23.82
CA ARG A 420 -9.07 13.18 -23.79
C ARG A 420 -8.79 14.54 -23.16
N LEU A 421 -7.90 14.60 -22.16
CA LEU A 421 -7.42 15.84 -21.54
C LEU A 421 -6.29 16.52 -22.33
N GLY A 422 -5.83 15.92 -23.43
CA GLY A 422 -4.73 16.45 -24.25
C GLY A 422 -3.39 16.52 -23.53
N VAL A 423 -3.13 15.64 -22.56
CA VAL A 423 -1.90 15.64 -21.76
C VAL A 423 -0.74 15.11 -22.61
N GLN A 424 0.11 16.01 -23.11
CA GLN A 424 1.28 15.67 -23.92
C GLN A 424 2.58 15.52 -23.11
N SER A 425 2.65 16.15 -21.93
CA SER A 425 3.81 16.13 -21.06
C SER A 425 3.42 16.17 -19.59
N LEU A 426 4.25 15.59 -18.74
CA LEU A 426 4.19 15.72 -17.27
C LEU A 426 5.22 16.74 -16.80
N PRO A 427 4.98 17.43 -15.68
CA PRO A 427 3.86 17.30 -14.72
C PRO A 427 2.56 17.96 -15.21
N TYR A 428 1.41 17.41 -14.82
CA TYR A 428 0.10 17.97 -15.14
C TYR A 428 -0.83 17.90 -13.91
N MET A 429 -1.38 19.05 -13.53
CA MET A 429 -2.40 19.17 -12.48
C MET A 429 -3.46 20.18 -12.94
N ALA A 430 -4.73 19.83 -12.78
CA ALA A 430 -5.83 20.65 -13.25
C ALA A 430 -7.04 20.55 -12.32
N ARG A 431 -7.86 21.60 -12.28
CA ARG A 431 -9.19 21.54 -11.69
C ARG A 431 -10.24 21.35 -12.78
N VAL A 432 -11.19 20.46 -12.52
CA VAL A 432 -12.41 20.31 -13.31
C VAL A 432 -13.54 21.02 -12.56
N PRO A 433 -14.06 22.15 -13.09
CA PRO A 433 -15.10 22.92 -12.41
C PRO A 433 -16.44 22.15 -12.38
N PRO A 434 -17.31 22.43 -11.40
CA PRO A 434 -18.59 21.73 -11.22
C PRO A 434 -19.53 21.82 -12.43
N GLY A 435 -19.57 22.98 -13.10
CA GLY A 435 -20.44 23.25 -14.26
C GLY A 435 -19.92 22.76 -15.62
N LEU A 436 -18.75 22.10 -15.70
CA LEU A 436 -18.22 21.62 -16.97
C LEU A 436 -18.87 20.30 -17.37
N ALA A 437 -19.71 20.31 -18.40
CA ALA A 437 -20.31 19.10 -18.95
C ALA A 437 -19.24 18.21 -19.61
N ILE A 438 -19.11 16.96 -19.14
CA ILE A 438 -18.17 15.97 -19.70
C ILE A 438 -18.98 14.77 -20.20
N SER A 439 -18.90 14.47 -21.49
CA SER A 439 -19.54 13.31 -22.13
C SER A 439 -18.66 12.05 -22.05
N GLU A 440 -19.21 10.85 -22.30
CA GLU A 440 -18.46 9.59 -22.14
C GLU A 440 -17.27 9.42 -23.10
N GLY A 441 -17.19 10.17 -24.22
CA GLY A 441 -16.11 10.05 -25.21
C GLY A 441 -15.60 11.37 -25.80
N GLY A 442 -16.06 12.53 -25.32
CA GLY A 442 -15.61 13.83 -25.81
C GLY A 442 -14.22 14.23 -25.30
N ALA A 443 -13.52 15.06 -26.09
CA ALA A 443 -12.34 15.79 -25.63
C ALA A 443 -12.71 16.76 -24.50
N ILE A 444 -11.89 16.81 -23.45
CA ILE A 444 -12.08 17.66 -22.28
C ILE A 444 -11.10 18.82 -22.40
N THR A 445 -11.59 19.97 -22.85
CA THR A 445 -10.78 21.19 -22.97
C THR A 445 -10.92 22.01 -21.70
N LEU A 446 -9.86 22.09 -20.91
CA LEU A 446 -9.80 22.94 -19.72
C LEU A 446 -9.17 24.30 -20.07
N PRO A 447 -9.72 25.43 -19.58
CA PRO A 447 -9.08 26.73 -19.69
C PRO A 447 -7.69 26.73 -19.07
N ARG A 448 -6.76 27.55 -19.59
CA ARG A 448 -5.40 27.66 -19.03
C ARG A 448 -5.35 28.10 -17.57
N GLU A 449 -6.40 28.77 -17.10
CA GLU A 449 -6.54 29.25 -15.72
C GLU A 449 -6.86 28.13 -14.72
N GLU A 450 -7.37 26.99 -15.20
CA GLU A 450 -7.67 25.81 -14.37
C GLU A 450 -6.47 24.85 -14.26
N LEU A 451 -5.39 25.14 -15.00
CA LEU A 451 -4.15 24.37 -14.99
C LEU A 451 -3.16 24.98 -13.99
N MET A 452 -2.52 24.11 -13.21
CA MET A 452 -1.43 24.54 -12.35
C MET A 452 -0.21 24.90 -13.21
N SER A 453 0.38 26.08 -12.97
CA SER A 453 1.53 26.55 -13.74
C SER A 453 2.73 25.59 -13.60
N PRO A 454 3.31 25.09 -14.71
CA PRO A 454 4.52 24.28 -14.67
C PRO A 454 5.77 25.02 -14.17
N ALA A 455 5.73 26.37 -14.13
CA ALA A 455 6.89 27.19 -13.76
C ALA A 455 7.31 27.05 -12.29
N SER A 456 6.39 26.64 -11.41
CA SER A 456 6.61 26.44 -9.97
C SER A 456 6.90 24.99 -9.60
N TYR A 457 7.21 24.13 -10.57
CA TYR A 457 7.52 22.73 -10.32
C TYR A 457 8.91 22.56 -9.68
N PRO A 458 9.07 21.71 -8.64
CA PRO A 458 8.09 20.82 -8.02
C PRO A 458 7.13 21.54 -7.06
N TRP A 459 5.83 21.25 -7.19
CA TRP A 459 4.80 21.83 -6.33
C TRP A 459 4.84 21.23 -4.93
N THR A 460 4.97 22.09 -3.91
CA THR A 460 4.86 21.67 -2.51
C THR A 460 3.41 21.54 -2.09
N ALA A 461 3.16 20.87 -0.95
CA ALA A 461 1.82 20.70 -0.42
C ALA A 461 1.14 22.05 -0.15
N GLU A 462 1.90 23.07 0.26
CA GLU A 462 1.40 24.43 0.51
C GLU A 462 0.96 25.12 -0.78
N ALA A 463 1.74 25.00 -1.86
CA ALA A 463 1.37 25.54 -3.18
C ALA A 463 0.12 24.85 -3.75
N ILE A 464 -0.02 23.54 -3.51
CA ILE A 464 -1.24 22.78 -3.89
C ILE A 464 -2.43 23.24 -3.05
N ALA A 465 -2.25 23.46 -1.75
CA ALA A 465 -3.30 23.94 -0.87
C ALA A 465 -3.75 25.37 -1.21
N GLU A 466 -2.82 26.24 -1.58
CA GLU A 466 -3.10 27.59 -2.07
C GLU A 466 -3.89 27.53 -3.40
N PHE A 467 -3.45 26.71 -4.35
CA PHE A 467 -4.16 26.49 -5.61
C PHE A 467 -5.59 25.97 -5.40
N VAL A 468 -5.78 25.01 -4.48
CA VAL A 468 -7.12 24.52 -4.11
C VAL A 468 -7.94 25.64 -3.47
N THR A 469 -7.37 26.42 -2.57
CA THR A 469 -8.07 27.51 -1.86
C THR A 469 -8.48 28.63 -2.83
N GLU A 470 -7.58 29.05 -3.72
CA GLU A 470 -7.82 30.07 -4.75
C GLU A 470 -8.92 29.66 -5.73
N ARG A 471 -8.93 28.39 -6.15
CA ARG A 471 -9.84 27.89 -7.22
C ARG A 471 -11.15 27.30 -6.71
N SER A 472 -11.20 26.85 -5.45
CA SER A 472 -12.43 26.32 -4.83
C SER A 472 -13.10 27.30 -3.87
N GLY A 473 -12.38 28.33 -3.38
CA GLY A 473 -12.86 29.24 -2.35
C GLY A 473 -12.90 28.62 -0.94
N LEU A 474 -12.43 27.38 -0.77
CA LEU A 474 -12.46 26.64 0.50
C LEU A 474 -11.05 26.47 1.08
N PRO A 475 -10.80 26.85 2.35
CA PRO A 475 -9.47 26.82 2.95
C PRO A 475 -9.05 25.40 3.33
N VAL A 476 -7.96 24.88 2.74
CA VAL A 476 -7.46 23.51 3.02
C VAL A 476 -7.01 23.31 4.48
N GLY A 477 -6.57 24.36 5.16
CA GLY A 477 -6.03 24.32 6.53
C GLY A 477 -4.51 24.21 6.58
N LYS A 478 -3.93 24.29 7.78
CA LYS A 478 -2.47 24.27 7.98
C LYS A 478 -1.93 22.86 7.80
N ILE A 479 -0.95 22.70 6.92
CA ILE A 479 -0.37 21.41 6.58
C ILE A 479 0.54 20.93 7.71
N GLU A 480 0.07 19.95 8.48
CA GLU A 480 0.86 19.30 9.54
C GLU A 480 1.60 18.08 8.99
N ARG A 481 2.92 18.22 8.82
CA ARG A 481 3.80 17.09 8.52
C ARG A 481 4.09 16.36 9.82
N SER A 482 3.48 15.20 10.05
CA SER A 482 3.85 14.35 11.19
C SER A 482 5.34 13.99 11.05
N PRO A 483 6.22 14.41 11.98
CA PRO A 483 7.63 14.08 11.87
C PRO A 483 7.81 12.57 12.04
N LEU A 484 8.76 11.99 11.29
CA LEU A 484 9.10 10.55 11.34
C LEU A 484 9.50 10.08 12.76
N ILE A 485 9.88 11.02 13.62
CA ILE A 485 10.24 10.82 15.01
C ILE A 485 9.43 11.82 15.82
N SER A 486 8.80 11.36 16.91
CA SER A 486 8.09 12.26 17.84
C SER A 486 8.98 13.44 18.23
N ALA A 487 8.45 14.65 18.22
CA ALA A 487 9.19 15.86 18.59
C ALA A 487 9.85 15.75 19.99
N ARG A 488 9.30 14.90 20.86
CA ARG A 488 9.85 14.59 22.20
C ARG A 488 11.08 13.68 22.17
N LEU A 489 11.22 12.83 21.16
CA LEU A 489 12.34 11.90 20.98
C LEU A 489 13.50 12.53 20.18
N MET A 490 13.25 13.64 19.49
CA MET A 490 14.23 14.30 18.63
C MET A 490 15.51 14.75 19.37
N PRO A 491 15.45 15.32 20.60
CA PRO A 491 16.66 15.65 21.36
C PRO A 491 17.49 14.41 21.73
N VAL A 492 16.83 13.31 22.10
CA VAL A 492 17.47 12.04 22.48
C VAL A 492 18.18 11.42 21.28
N VAL A 493 17.51 11.38 20.12
CA VAL A 493 18.11 10.87 18.88
C VAL A 493 19.27 11.77 18.44
N SER A 494 19.14 13.08 18.56
CA SER A 494 20.22 14.02 18.24
C SER A 494 21.44 13.83 19.13
N LEU A 495 21.23 13.62 20.44
CA LEU A 495 22.31 13.29 21.38
C LEU A 495 22.95 11.93 21.08
N ALA A 496 22.15 10.92 20.73
CA ALA A 496 22.66 9.59 20.37
C ALA A 496 23.49 9.64 19.09
N VAL A 497 23.07 10.42 18.08
CA VAL A 497 23.83 10.64 16.84
C VAL A 497 25.11 11.42 17.12
N LEU A 498 25.05 12.51 17.88
CA LEU A 498 26.23 13.28 18.27
C LEU A 498 27.22 12.44 19.08
N GLY A 499 26.73 11.64 20.04
CA GLY A 499 27.53 10.70 20.81
C GLY A 499 28.13 9.59 19.95
N GLY A 500 27.37 9.06 18.99
CA GLY A 500 27.83 8.06 18.02
C GLY A 500 28.92 8.61 17.10
N VAL A 501 28.69 9.77 16.49
CA VAL A 501 29.67 10.47 15.65
C VAL A 501 30.92 10.83 16.45
N GLY A 502 30.77 11.32 17.68
CA GLY A 502 31.87 11.61 18.59
C GLY A 502 32.66 10.36 18.97
N SER A 503 31.98 9.24 19.25
CA SER A 503 32.62 7.96 19.58
C SER A 503 33.38 7.36 18.39
N VAL A 504 32.78 7.40 17.20
CA VAL A 504 33.44 6.98 15.95
C VAL A 504 34.63 7.89 15.64
N GLY A 505 34.47 9.20 15.77
CA GLY A 505 35.54 10.19 15.62
C GLY A 505 36.69 9.96 16.60
N TYR A 506 36.38 9.68 17.86
CA TYR A 506 37.36 9.33 18.89
C TYR A 506 38.10 8.03 18.53
N LYS A 507 37.38 6.96 18.19
CA LYS A 507 37.99 5.69 17.78
C LYS A 507 38.87 5.84 16.53
N LEU A 508 38.44 6.66 15.57
CA LEU A 508 39.23 6.96 14.37
C LEU A 508 40.48 7.77 14.74
N TYR A 509 40.37 8.82 15.56
CA TYR A 509 41.51 9.66 15.96
C TYR A 509 42.62 8.86 16.65
N TYR A 510 42.26 7.90 17.51
CA TYR A 510 43.22 7.00 18.17
C TYR A 510 43.61 5.78 17.33
N ALA A 511 43.03 5.60 16.13
CA ALA A 511 43.35 4.47 15.28
C ALA A 511 44.82 4.54 14.83
N PRO A 512 45.56 3.42 14.84
CA PRO A 512 46.98 3.41 14.50
C PRO A 512 47.30 4.00 13.12
N PHE A 513 46.40 3.80 12.15
CA PHE A 513 46.61 4.25 10.77
C PHE A 513 46.52 5.77 10.59
N MET A 514 45.79 6.48 11.47
CA MET A 514 45.67 7.94 11.43
C MET A 514 46.99 8.65 11.76
N ARG A 515 47.97 7.94 12.33
CA ARG A 515 49.31 8.52 12.58
C ARG A 515 50.20 8.56 11.34
N HIS A 516 49.81 7.89 10.25
CA HIS A 516 50.62 7.87 9.03
C HIS A 516 50.49 9.18 8.24
N GLN A 517 51.57 9.93 8.13
CA GLN A 517 51.65 11.17 7.34
C GLN A 517 51.26 10.98 5.86
N ALA A 518 51.49 9.78 5.31
CA ALA A 518 51.11 9.43 3.95
C ALA A 518 49.59 9.53 3.71
N LEU A 519 48.76 9.24 4.72
CA LEU A 519 47.31 9.35 4.63
C LEU A 519 46.87 10.80 4.42
N TYR A 520 47.44 11.73 5.19
CA TYR A 520 47.15 13.16 5.05
C TYR A 520 47.69 13.71 3.74
N ALA A 521 48.88 13.28 3.31
CA ALA A 521 49.43 13.66 2.02
C ALA A 521 48.52 13.18 0.86
N ALA A 522 48.05 11.93 0.91
CA ALA A 522 47.11 11.40 -0.07
C ALA A 522 45.77 12.16 -0.05
N GLY A 523 45.22 12.45 1.13
CA GLY A 523 44.00 13.24 1.28
C GLY A 523 44.13 14.65 0.70
N ALA A 524 45.24 15.34 0.99
CA ALA A 524 45.52 16.65 0.44
C ALA A 524 45.65 16.62 -1.09
N LEU A 525 46.29 15.58 -1.66
CA LEU A 525 46.38 15.38 -3.10
C LEU A 525 45.00 15.16 -3.75
N VAL A 526 44.09 14.43 -3.10
CA VAL A 526 42.72 14.25 -3.59
C VAL A 526 41.96 15.58 -3.61
N ILE A 527 42.08 16.38 -2.55
CA ILE A 527 41.45 17.72 -2.47
C ILE A 527 42.01 18.64 -3.56
N TYR A 528 43.33 18.66 -3.74
CA TYR A 528 43.99 19.43 -4.79
C TYR A 528 43.51 18.99 -6.18
N TRP A 529 43.53 17.69 -6.47
CA TRP A 529 43.06 17.13 -7.74
C TRP A 529 41.62 17.52 -8.04
N PHE A 530 40.72 17.36 -7.06
CA PHE A 530 39.31 17.73 -7.21
C PHE A 530 39.14 19.23 -7.48
N SER A 531 39.92 20.07 -6.80
CA SER A 531 39.86 21.52 -6.97
C SER A 531 40.35 21.96 -8.36
N VAL A 532 41.49 21.45 -8.81
CA VAL A 532 42.10 21.80 -10.11
C VAL A 532 41.31 21.22 -11.29
N SER A 533 40.64 20.08 -11.10
CA SER A 533 39.78 19.49 -12.13
C SER A 533 38.50 20.31 -12.44
N GLY A 534 38.21 21.35 -11.66
CA GLY A 534 36.97 22.10 -11.76
C GLY A 534 35.78 21.35 -11.16
N GLY A 535 36.00 20.44 -10.20
CA GLY A 535 34.94 19.66 -9.56
C GLY A 535 33.84 20.55 -8.94
N MET A 536 34.23 21.66 -8.30
CA MET A 536 33.27 22.64 -7.78
C MET A 536 32.44 23.31 -8.87
N PHE A 537 33.05 23.67 -10.01
CA PHE A 537 32.35 24.24 -11.15
C PHE A 537 31.30 23.27 -11.70
N ASN A 538 31.65 21.98 -11.79
CA ASN A 538 30.74 20.94 -12.27
C ASN A 538 29.52 20.78 -11.36
N ILE A 539 29.74 20.80 -10.03
CA ILE A 539 28.65 20.69 -9.04
C ILE A 539 27.74 21.92 -9.08
N ILE A 540 28.31 23.13 -9.03
CA ILE A 540 27.53 24.38 -8.96
C ILE A 540 26.67 24.56 -10.21
N ARG A 541 27.20 24.22 -11.40
CA ARG A 541 26.52 24.45 -12.68
C ARG A 541 25.80 23.21 -13.21
N GLY A 542 25.80 22.09 -12.48
CA GLY A 542 25.13 20.86 -12.88
C GLY A 542 25.62 20.32 -14.23
N VAL A 543 26.92 20.42 -14.50
CA VAL A 543 27.51 20.05 -15.79
C VAL A 543 27.44 18.53 -15.99
N PRO A 544 26.98 18.02 -17.15
CA PRO A 544 26.95 16.58 -17.42
C PRO A 544 28.37 16.00 -17.46
N LEU A 545 28.54 14.79 -16.92
CA LEU A 545 29.84 14.11 -16.88
C LEU A 545 30.35 13.80 -18.30
N VAL A 546 29.46 13.34 -19.19
CA VAL A 546 29.78 12.95 -20.56
C VAL A 546 28.68 13.49 -21.48
N GLY A 547 29.06 14.06 -22.63
CA GLY A 547 28.13 14.45 -23.68
C GLY A 547 27.81 13.29 -24.62
N TYR A 548 26.78 13.41 -25.46
CA TYR A 548 26.49 12.42 -26.50
C TYR A 548 26.57 13.09 -27.87
N ASP A 549 27.45 12.60 -28.74
CA ASP A 549 27.54 13.09 -30.11
C ASP A 549 26.64 12.25 -31.03
N ALA A 550 25.52 12.84 -31.45
CA ALA A 550 24.53 12.20 -32.30
C ALA A 550 25.09 11.79 -33.68
N ARG A 551 26.18 12.43 -34.15
CA ARG A 551 26.78 12.11 -35.46
C ARG A 551 27.68 10.88 -35.42
N LYS A 552 28.39 10.67 -34.32
CA LYS A 552 29.34 9.54 -34.15
C LYS A 552 28.76 8.37 -33.36
N ARG A 553 27.54 8.50 -32.81
CA ARG A 553 26.88 7.51 -31.92
C ARG A 553 27.78 7.04 -30.77
N GLN A 554 28.57 7.95 -30.23
CA GLN A 554 29.53 7.66 -29.16
C GLN A 554 29.49 8.72 -28.07
N ALA A 555 29.93 8.32 -26.89
CA ALA A 555 30.04 9.18 -25.73
C ALA A 555 31.17 10.20 -25.95
N MET A 556 30.85 11.47 -25.84
CA MET A 556 31.76 12.59 -26.03
C MET A 556 32.32 13.03 -24.67
N LEU A 557 33.62 12.76 -24.44
CA LEU A 557 34.30 13.12 -23.20
C LEU A 557 34.79 14.58 -23.17
N PHE A 558 35.00 15.18 -24.35
CA PHE A 558 35.50 16.55 -24.54
C PHE A 558 34.56 17.33 -25.45
N MET A 559 34.21 18.57 -25.08
CA MET A 559 33.33 19.41 -25.89
C MET A 559 34.09 20.57 -26.53
N ALA A 560 33.85 20.81 -27.82
CA ALA A 560 34.41 21.96 -28.53
C ALA A 560 33.69 23.26 -28.13
N GLY A 561 34.44 24.36 -27.96
CA GLY A 561 33.90 25.69 -27.64
C GLY A 561 34.00 26.07 -26.15
N GLN A 562 33.18 27.04 -25.73
CA GLN A 562 33.25 27.69 -24.41
C GLN A 562 32.70 26.84 -23.24
N GLY A 563 32.11 25.67 -23.52
CA GLY A 563 31.62 24.77 -22.47
C GLY A 563 32.63 23.70 -22.06
N GLN A 564 32.43 23.13 -20.88
CA GLN A 564 33.26 22.07 -20.31
C GLN A 564 32.37 20.91 -19.89
N LEU A 565 32.83 19.67 -20.07
CA LEU A 565 32.19 18.47 -19.53
C LEU A 565 32.86 18.03 -18.22
N GLY A 566 32.13 17.29 -17.39
CA GLY A 566 32.68 16.83 -16.10
C GLY A 566 33.89 15.90 -16.28
N ALA A 567 33.82 14.94 -17.20
CA ALA A 567 34.91 14.02 -17.52
C ALA A 567 36.14 14.75 -18.06
N GLU A 568 35.94 15.75 -18.92
CA GLU A 568 37.01 16.61 -19.42
C GLU A 568 37.76 17.31 -18.28
N GLY A 569 37.03 17.87 -17.30
CA GLY A 569 37.64 18.48 -16.10
C GLY A 569 38.49 17.50 -15.30
N PHE A 570 37.96 16.31 -15.03
CA PHE A 570 38.70 15.27 -14.28
C PHE A 570 39.93 14.75 -15.03
N ILE A 571 39.84 14.56 -16.35
CA ILE A 571 40.99 14.13 -17.16
C ILE A 571 42.09 15.19 -17.11
N MET A 572 41.75 16.47 -17.28
CA MET A 572 42.73 17.55 -17.20
C MET A 572 43.34 17.67 -15.80
N GLY A 573 42.52 17.61 -14.74
CA GLY A 573 42.98 17.60 -13.35
C GLY A 573 43.95 16.45 -13.05
N SER A 574 43.67 15.25 -13.58
CA SER A 574 44.56 14.09 -13.46
C SER A 574 45.88 14.30 -14.18
N LEU A 575 45.88 14.87 -15.39
CA LEU A 575 47.12 15.17 -16.12
C LEU A 575 47.99 16.20 -15.37
N TYR A 576 47.40 17.26 -14.82
CA TYR A 576 48.14 18.24 -14.01
C TYR A 576 48.75 17.61 -12.76
N THR A 577 47.97 16.78 -12.07
CA THR A 577 48.44 16.06 -10.88
C THR A 577 49.55 15.07 -11.23
N LEU A 578 49.45 14.39 -12.38
CA LEU A 578 50.45 13.44 -12.87
C LEU A 578 51.79 14.11 -13.17
N VAL A 579 51.79 15.30 -13.80
CA VAL A 579 53.01 16.09 -14.01
C VAL A 579 53.63 16.47 -12.65
N GLY A 580 52.83 16.97 -11.72
CA GLY A 580 53.30 17.34 -10.38
C GLY A 580 53.91 16.16 -9.61
N LEU A 581 53.26 14.99 -9.65
CA LEU A 581 53.75 13.76 -9.03
C LEU A 581 55.02 13.22 -9.71
N ALA A 582 55.13 13.33 -11.04
CA ALA A 582 56.32 12.91 -11.76
C ALA A 582 57.54 13.76 -11.37
N VAL A 583 57.37 15.09 -11.27
CA VAL A 583 58.41 16.01 -10.80
C VAL A 583 58.76 15.74 -9.33
N ALA A 584 57.77 15.54 -8.46
CA ALA A 584 58.01 15.17 -7.07
C ALA A 584 58.78 13.84 -6.94
N GLY A 585 58.45 12.85 -7.79
CA GLY A 585 59.17 11.58 -7.86
C GLY A 585 60.64 11.74 -8.27
N LEU A 586 60.93 12.63 -9.22
CA LEU A 586 62.31 12.95 -9.61
C LEU A 586 63.12 13.54 -8.46
N ILE A 587 62.50 14.34 -7.60
CA ILE A 587 63.17 15.01 -6.48
C ILE A 587 63.31 14.09 -5.26
N PHE A 588 62.27 13.33 -4.91
CA PHE A 588 62.21 12.61 -3.63
C PHE A 588 62.47 11.10 -3.73
N ILE A 589 62.16 10.48 -4.87
CA ILE A 589 62.22 9.01 -5.05
C ILE A 589 63.51 8.62 -5.75
N VAL A 590 63.83 9.26 -6.88
CA VAL A 590 65.01 8.92 -7.71
C VAL A 590 66.33 8.97 -6.92
N PRO A 591 66.61 9.98 -6.05
CA PRO A 591 67.85 9.99 -5.27
C PRO A 591 68.00 8.85 -4.27
N LYS A 592 66.89 8.23 -3.84
CA LYS A 592 66.88 7.12 -2.87
C LYS A 592 67.16 5.75 -3.50
N VAL A 593 67.16 5.64 -4.83
CA VAL A 593 67.47 4.40 -5.55
C VAL A 593 68.97 4.15 -5.49
N LYS A 594 69.37 3.03 -4.86
CA LYS A 594 70.78 2.67 -4.64
C LYS A 594 71.49 2.22 -5.93
N ASP A 595 70.79 1.49 -6.79
CA ASP A 595 71.34 1.04 -8.07
C ASP A 595 71.43 2.18 -9.10
N ALA A 596 72.60 2.34 -9.71
CA ALA A 596 72.89 3.43 -10.61
C ALA A 596 72.13 3.32 -11.95
N GLN A 597 71.91 2.10 -12.45
CA GLN A 597 71.16 1.87 -13.68
C GLN A 597 69.65 2.06 -13.46
N ALA A 598 69.08 1.44 -12.43
CA ALA A 598 67.69 1.61 -12.06
C ALA A 598 67.35 3.08 -11.77
N ARG A 599 68.25 3.84 -11.14
CA ARG A 599 68.08 5.28 -10.90
C ARG A 599 67.97 6.08 -12.20
N ARG A 600 68.81 5.78 -13.20
CA ARG A 600 68.78 6.44 -14.51
C ARG A 600 67.49 6.11 -15.27
N TYR A 601 67.09 4.84 -15.30
CA TYR A 601 65.85 4.44 -15.97
C TYR A 601 64.61 5.02 -15.29
N ALA A 602 64.57 5.06 -13.96
CA ALA A 602 63.48 5.70 -13.21
C ALA A 602 63.41 7.21 -13.50
N ALA A 603 64.57 7.90 -13.57
CA ALA A 603 64.62 9.31 -13.92
C ALA A 603 64.12 9.57 -15.34
N TYR A 604 64.59 8.81 -16.33
CA TYR A 604 64.13 8.96 -17.71
C TYR A 604 62.65 8.61 -17.87
N GLY A 605 62.15 7.59 -17.17
CA GLY A 605 60.74 7.22 -17.17
C GLY A 605 59.85 8.33 -16.62
N LEU A 606 60.22 8.93 -15.48
CA LEU A 606 59.46 10.04 -14.89
C LEU A 606 59.53 11.32 -15.73
N LEU A 607 60.69 11.63 -16.34
CA LEU A 607 60.81 12.75 -17.28
C LEU A 607 59.95 12.54 -18.53
N ALA A 608 59.96 11.35 -19.11
CA ALA A 608 59.13 11.01 -20.25
C ALA A 608 57.63 11.10 -19.89
N LEU A 609 57.24 10.60 -18.71
CA LEU A 609 55.87 10.67 -18.22
C LEU A 609 55.40 12.13 -18.06
N ALA A 610 56.22 12.97 -17.42
CA ALA A 610 55.93 14.40 -17.26
C ALA A 610 55.80 15.10 -18.62
N PHE A 611 56.71 14.82 -19.54
CA PHE A 611 56.71 15.39 -20.89
C PHE A 611 55.46 14.96 -21.69
N LEU A 612 55.10 13.67 -21.68
CA LEU A 612 53.93 13.16 -22.38
C LEU A 612 52.64 13.73 -21.81
N ALA A 613 52.51 13.78 -20.47
CA ALA A 613 51.35 14.37 -19.82
C ALA A 613 51.21 15.87 -20.13
N PHE A 614 52.32 16.62 -20.07
CA PHE A 614 52.35 18.04 -20.44
C PHE A 614 51.98 18.27 -21.91
N ARG A 615 52.52 17.45 -22.82
CA ARG A 615 52.18 17.47 -24.25
C ARG A 615 50.69 17.19 -24.46
N SER A 616 50.09 16.24 -23.74
CA SER A 616 48.65 15.98 -23.82
C SER A 616 47.82 17.17 -23.34
N VAL A 617 48.24 17.84 -22.28
CA VAL A 617 47.58 19.06 -21.78
C VAL A 617 47.61 20.18 -22.83
N THR A 618 48.78 20.47 -23.41
CA THR A 618 48.92 21.54 -24.41
C THR A 618 48.20 21.20 -25.71
N ALA A 619 48.24 19.94 -26.15
CA ALA A 619 47.49 19.48 -27.32
C ALA A 619 45.97 19.62 -27.12
N ASN A 620 45.45 19.23 -25.95
CA ASN A 620 44.03 19.40 -25.62
C ASN A 620 43.64 20.88 -25.50
N HIS A 621 44.51 21.71 -24.94
CA HIS A 621 44.29 23.15 -24.87
C HIS A 621 44.22 23.78 -26.27
N LEU A 622 45.18 23.47 -27.14
CA LEU A 622 45.21 23.92 -28.54
C LEU A 622 43.96 23.45 -29.29
N TRP A 623 43.59 22.18 -29.14
CA TRP A 623 42.39 21.63 -29.78
C TRP A 623 41.12 22.37 -29.32
N LYS A 624 41.05 22.76 -28.04
CA LYS A 624 39.86 23.40 -27.47
C LYS A 624 39.74 24.88 -27.79
N THR A 625 40.82 25.64 -27.69
CA THR A 625 40.81 27.10 -27.83
C THR A 625 41.26 27.58 -29.22
N GLY A 626 41.92 26.73 -30.00
CA GLY A 626 42.58 27.11 -31.25
C GLY A 626 43.83 27.97 -31.05
N MET A 627 44.19 28.31 -29.80
CA MET A 627 45.36 29.13 -29.51
C MET A 627 46.62 28.27 -29.43
N GLN A 628 47.61 28.59 -30.27
CA GLN A 628 48.93 27.98 -30.17
C GLN A 628 49.66 28.52 -28.94
N THR A 629 49.99 27.61 -28.03
CA THR A 629 50.93 27.91 -26.94
C THR A 629 52.32 28.07 -27.55
N HIS A 630 52.79 29.30 -27.69
CA HIS A 630 54.17 29.58 -28.07
C HIS A 630 55.10 29.14 -26.95
N TRP A 631 56.13 28.36 -27.28
CA TRP A 631 57.19 28.03 -26.35
C TRP A 631 58.01 29.31 -26.11
N TYR A 632 57.82 29.95 -24.96
CA TYR A 632 58.77 30.95 -24.51
C TYR A 632 60.03 30.19 -24.06
N TRP A 633 60.99 30.11 -24.97
CA TRP A 633 62.37 29.80 -24.61
C TRP A 633 62.93 31.05 -23.93
N PRO A 634 63.42 30.97 -22.67
CA PRO A 634 64.11 32.09 -22.05
C PRO A 634 65.38 32.48 -22.81
#